data_AF-A0A2E2U5X1-F1
#
_entry.id   AF-A0A2E2U5X1-F1
#
_cell.length_a   1.000
_cell.length_b   1.000
_cell.length_c   1.000
_cell.angle_alpha   90.00
_cell.angle_beta   90.00
_cell.angle_gamma   90.00
#
_symmetry.space_group_name_H-M   'P 1'
#
loop_
_entity.id
_entity.type
_entity.pdbx_description
1 polymer ?
#
loop_
_entity_poly.entity_id
_entity_poly.type
_entity_poly.pdbx_seq_one_letter_code
_entity_poly.pdbx_strand_id
1 'polypeptide(L)'
;MKKETRSKKDYNPNVGFIGQTQVQVANYIFSAKKSRQAYTHAKPIAKRLLKEAVADHYSESKRLTKFLKNRDLTFSKKTSSGEYKTFTVPCTTTVVPLQKSLFNDVEKAAQKLMIALRAVIQDIYGSKSVESSKFVQHLPTGVREIFIEAVKSSPNYFPQLHHKNMKNYPFMDNVGLDLVLVEDYLNRSEEFPNLISRNKLDEIPGLPFRILEINAGSPSGASNNMNVLQGLYEQAPEILDSLGKVMPNDHFKILGETYRSLGEAWTKNKKGVQILLPPGGSNGAAPEIHQLAAYSGLIYAEADQLYHDEQGYIRLRTVAKENPIVTAIYSRVNADSALYDPEAGLFMKDPESAEPVYLRDNLIKDDEDEGKIVLDPKGKPIPMQSAYAIPGIINAIIDRKIYMGGLNRILDNKIILATLTHYAPKYYASKIQAAGLELDGSKIMPPQTLPPTAKSVETIKQNPDEWVIKVPTNAGGQGVYILKTLSKQKREEVLKMIEEKPSEYAYQQLVKIARIPVAVQRKAEGFKFANLAADIRTWVFFGGNKDDLPRMTHNALVRYAPQERGKMSSIVNTSAGGGYAPFVIVDDVEDQNSVYASDLIAPIEPIQIKTDMPVFVAAQMVQIARMLREAKDLLSKDVTYAYELLELSEGMKVQLKEILSFLHPRSIESVYKIIDMLEHRIGKTDLKKHKEFISDSQLTLVSILKQIEDYPEFPIFRDIIDNIRATNTDKIIYNYNQDDKSLDLVIIDDAISFAEKVDDKFMQRKMFETTHLLKQMISKDMPNIVLGLQSKKTIEKHLKTFCNLSIQRLKDCPNMAEYAQLFNLDADVTKLKFETLYLGERDIDKEIKVASQFEMRNQAKLTESDYIGENLKRARQEWKKIEALAQTLKPEKRKSFLEAKREDHFRVFPKLAEFQAIIDKPVHTLDEMIKLLDIAPFAKFNIEKFAEEQGCSVKEVFSHKLEEKKISILNSSQLKRLRLSNREYAGECFAKKLNDHGLYSDSRIYLWVRSELDPFTKLYTIGHELIHFQQLKHSMLAEKRALKDGGLSLAKFLNYYGNFLGANQRTIDKIEFDMQKERKPLYGYADRIHNQDLDKPVICELDAAIRTSDLIWEEKLDEYGSLFGYMMPNSLGIRVKALQEVLPALENAKNILFAKELGLKVDADPVKAALPTANANQINYFREEIIAATKSAKPHWEALRIIASHQYHGVTFFRADVDHKSLTLEPKVRAVAVGSSYNQTQQ
;
A
#
# COMPACT_ATOMS: atom_id res chain seq x y z
N MET A 1 26.61 17.53 -38.84
CA MET A 1 26.05 18.81 -38.34
C MET A 1 27.21 19.70 -37.91
N LYS A 2 27.40 20.85 -38.56
CA LYS A 2 28.48 21.81 -38.24
C LYS A 2 28.32 22.32 -36.80
N LYS A 3 29.39 22.24 -36.00
CA LYS A 3 29.51 22.90 -34.69
C LYS A 3 29.54 24.42 -34.92
N GLU A 4 28.38 25.07 -34.99
CA GLU A 4 28.32 26.52 -34.83
C GLU A 4 28.51 26.87 -33.35
N THR A 5 29.73 27.28 -33.00
CA THR A 5 30.04 27.91 -31.72
C THR A 5 29.41 29.30 -31.67
N ARG A 6 28.19 29.42 -31.14
CA ARG A 6 27.70 30.71 -30.61
C ARG A 6 28.70 31.21 -29.56
N SER A 7 29.07 32.49 -29.65
CA SER A 7 30.21 33.04 -28.92
C SER A 7 29.92 33.16 -27.41
N LYS A 8 30.95 33.00 -26.58
CA LYS A 8 30.91 33.23 -25.11
C LYS A 8 30.45 34.66 -24.72
N LYS A 9 30.35 35.60 -25.67
CA LYS A 9 29.92 36.99 -25.42
C LYS A 9 28.38 37.15 -25.30
N ASP A 10 27.59 36.17 -25.74
CA ASP A 10 26.12 36.23 -25.79
C ASP A 10 25.42 35.74 -24.50
N TYR A 11 26.15 35.07 -23.60
CA TYR A 11 25.59 34.62 -22.32
C TYR A 11 25.65 35.74 -21.27
N ASN A 12 24.49 36.17 -20.78
CA ASN A 12 24.37 37.13 -19.69
C ASN A 12 23.78 36.44 -18.44
N PRO A 13 24.56 36.18 -17.38
CA PRO A 13 24.09 35.44 -16.20
C PRO A 13 23.10 36.22 -15.32
N ASN A 14 23.03 37.55 -15.46
CA ASN A 14 22.19 38.44 -14.64
C ASN A 14 20.87 38.82 -15.33
N VAL A 15 20.53 38.11 -16.41
CA VAL A 15 19.26 38.25 -17.13
C VAL A 15 18.51 36.93 -17.09
N GLY A 16 17.23 36.98 -16.71
CA GLY A 16 16.32 35.84 -16.69
C GLY A 16 14.96 36.21 -17.23
N PHE A 17 13.99 35.30 -17.11
CA PHE A 17 12.61 35.55 -17.50
C PHE A 17 11.63 35.23 -16.36
N ILE A 18 10.57 36.02 -16.30
CA ILE A 18 9.35 35.70 -15.55
C ILE A 18 8.22 35.69 -16.58
N GLY A 19 7.67 34.51 -16.84
CA GLY A 19 6.77 34.32 -17.97
C GLY A 19 7.54 34.49 -19.27
N GLN A 20 7.08 35.41 -20.12
CA GLN A 20 7.80 35.79 -21.35
C GLN A 20 8.63 37.08 -21.16
N THR A 21 8.52 37.75 -20.01
CA THR A 21 9.15 39.04 -19.76
C THR A 21 10.59 38.85 -19.29
N GLN A 22 11.52 39.47 -19.99
CA GLN A 22 12.92 39.53 -19.59
C GLN A 22 13.08 40.45 -18.38
N VAL A 23 13.84 40.01 -17.38
CA VAL A 23 14.08 40.75 -16.14
C VAL A 23 15.55 40.67 -15.73
N GLN A 24 16.06 41.72 -15.09
CA GLN A 24 17.34 41.65 -14.36
C GLN A 24 17.15 40.85 -13.08
N VAL A 25 18.07 39.94 -12.79
CA VAL A 25 17.98 38.96 -11.71
C VAL A 25 19.34 38.78 -11.04
N ALA A 26 19.30 38.49 -9.74
CA ALA A 26 20.46 37.95 -9.04
C ALA A 26 20.87 36.59 -9.64
N ASN A 27 22.08 36.16 -9.35
CA ASN A 27 22.60 34.86 -9.76
C ASN A 27 23.39 34.28 -8.59
N TYR A 28 23.41 32.95 -8.42
CA TYR A 28 24.16 32.31 -7.33
C TYR A 28 25.68 32.26 -7.58
N ILE A 29 26.13 32.45 -8.82
CA ILE A 29 27.54 32.33 -9.24
C ILE A 29 28.14 33.69 -9.62
N PHE A 30 27.35 34.53 -10.29
CA PHE A 30 27.80 35.80 -10.87
C PHE A 30 27.19 37.02 -10.16
N SER A 31 27.99 38.04 -9.85
CA SER A 31 27.51 39.30 -9.29
C SER A 31 26.82 40.16 -10.35
N ALA A 32 25.61 40.64 -10.03
CA ALA A 32 24.90 41.63 -10.83
C ALA A 32 25.57 43.02 -10.76
N LYS A 33 26.14 43.40 -9.61
CA LYS A 33 26.84 44.69 -9.42
C LYS A 33 28.10 44.84 -10.26
N LYS A 34 28.80 43.74 -10.60
CA LYS A 34 30.08 43.75 -11.32
C LYS A 34 30.03 43.09 -12.71
N SER A 35 28.87 43.11 -13.38
CA SER A 35 28.65 42.68 -14.78
C SER A 35 29.50 41.50 -15.24
N ARG A 36 29.01 40.25 -15.06
CA ARG A 36 29.67 38.99 -15.46
C ARG A 36 30.89 38.58 -14.62
N GLN A 37 31.20 39.27 -13.52
CA GLN A 37 32.21 38.80 -12.56
C GLN A 37 31.61 37.79 -11.57
N ALA A 38 32.36 36.73 -11.27
CA ALA A 38 31.98 35.74 -10.28
C ALA A 38 32.14 36.25 -8.84
N TYR A 39 31.30 35.78 -7.92
CA TYR A 39 31.57 35.95 -6.48
C TYR A 39 32.85 35.23 -6.08
N THR A 40 33.53 35.71 -5.03
CA THR A 40 34.82 35.14 -4.58
C THR A 40 34.75 33.64 -4.34
N HIS A 41 33.74 33.18 -3.61
CA HIS A 41 33.51 31.75 -3.29
C HIS A 41 33.07 30.90 -4.51
N ALA A 42 32.63 31.54 -5.60
CA ALA A 42 32.13 30.87 -6.81
C ALA A 42 33.09 31.00 -8.01
N LYS A 43 34.24 31.68 -7.86
CA LYS A 43 35.25 31.89 -8.91
C LYS A 43 35.66 30.59 -9.63
N PRO A 44 35.95 29.47 -8.93
CA PRO A 44 36.34 28.23 -9.60
C PRO A 44 35.24 27.69 -10.54
N ILE A 45 33.99 27.68 -10.08
CA ILE A 45 32.82 27.22 -10.84
C ILE A 45 32.58 28.12 -12.06
N ALA A 46 32.59 29.44 -11.88
CA ALA A 46 32.43 30.38 -12.96
C ALA A 46 33.53 30.24 -14.03
N LYS A 47 34.79 30.04 -13.61
CA LYS A 47 35.92 29.82 -14.52
C LYS A 47 35.71 28.58 -15.37
N ARG A 48 35.22 27.47 -14.79
CA ARG A 48 34.90 26.25 -15.54
C ARG A 48 33.78 26.48 -16.54
N LEU A 49 32.64 26.99 -16.08
CA LEU A 49 31.45 27.27 -16.91
C LEU A 49 31.77 28.16 -18.13
N LEU A 50 32.66 29.13 -17.95
CA LEU A 50 33.08 30.02 -19.04
C LEU A 50 34.22 29.44 -19.90
N LYS A 51 34.97 28.44 -19.43
CA LYS A 51 36.10 27.85 -20.16
C LYS A 51 35.64 26.73 -21.10
N GLU A 52 34.80 25.81 -20.63
CA GLU A 52 34.41 24.59 -21.33
C GLU A 52 33.28 24.80 -22.35
N ALA A 53 33.03 23.81 -23.21
CA ALA A 53 31.93 23.88 -24.17
C ALA A 53 30.62 23.44 -23.52
N VAL A 54 29.52 24.12 -23.86
CA VAL A 54 28.20 23.83 -23.27
C VAL A 54 27.72 22.39 -23.54
N ALA A 55 28.11 21.81 -24.66
CA ALA A 55 27.80 20.42 -24.99
C ALA A 55 28.42 19.42 -24.00
N ASP A 56 29.60 19.74 -23.45
CA ASP A 56 30.29 18.90 -22.48
C ASP A 56 29.54 18.91 -21.14
N HIS A 57 29.16 20.11 -20.66
CA HIS A 57 28.30 20.25 -19.47
C HIS A 57 26.95 19.53 -19.61
N TYR A 58 26.34 19.57 -20.81
CA TYR A 58 25.10 18.84 -21.07
C TYR A 58 25.32 17.32 -20.98
N SER A 59 26.40 16.82 -21.58
CA SER A 59 26.76 15.40 -21.54
C SER A 59 27.03 14.91 -20.11
N GLU A 60 27.80 15.69 -19.33
CA GLU A 60 28.04 15.44 -17.91
C GLU A 60 26.74 15.41 -17.10
N SER A 61 25.86 16.39 -17.30
CA SER A 61 24.56 16.47 -16.62
C SER A 61 23.67 15.26 -16.94
N LYS A 62 23.72 14.75 -18.19
CA LYS A 62 23.01 13.52 -18.59
C LYS A 62 23.60 12.26 -17.95
N ARG A 63 24.93 12.16 -17.82
CA ARG A 63 25.59 11.06 -17.11
C ARG A 63 25.24 11.07 -15.63
N LEU A 64 25.28 12.23 -14.98
CA LEU A 64 24.84 12.41 -13.59
C LEU A 64 23.39 11.98 -13.39
N THR A 65 22.49 12.43 -14.26
CA THR A 65 21.06 12.05 -14.20
C THR A 65 20.89 10.52 -14.32
N LYS A 66 21.65 9.86 -15.20
CA LYS A 66 21.62 8.40 -15.33
C LYS A 66 22.18 7.69 -14.09
N PHE A 67 23.25 8.20 -13.52
CA PHE A 67 23.82 7.67 -12.28
C PHE A 67 22.80 7.68 -11.13
N LEU A 68 22.08 8.79 -10.98
CA LEU A 68 21.09 8.96 -9.92
C LEU A 68 19.84 8.10 -10.15
N LYS A 69 19.46 7.81 -11.40
CA LYS A 69 18.41 6.83 -11.74
C LYS A 69 18.72 5.46 -11.11
N ASN A 70 19.96 4.99 -11.19
CA ASN A 70 20.37 3.69 -10.65
C ASN A 70 20.31 3.64 -9.12
N ARG A 71 20.36 4.80 -8.46
CA ARG A 71 20.21 4.97 -7.01
C ARG A 71 18.78 5.26 -6.59
N ASP A 72 17.82 5.03 -7.49
CA ASP A 72 16.39 5.20 -7.24
C ASP A 72 16.00 6.64 -6.87
N LEU A 73 16.77 7.64 -7.32
CA LEU A 73 16.37 9.05 -7.23
C LEU A 73 15.37 9.38 -8.32
N THR A 74 14.15 8.91 -8.09
CA THR A 74 13.02 9.07 -8.96
C THR A 74 11.92 9.85 -8.24
N PHE A 75 11.03 10.48 -9.00
CA PHE A 75 9.90 11.21 -8.46
C PHE A 75 8.63 10.74 -9.17
N SER A 76 7.55 10.54 -8.42
CA SER A 76 6.26 10.10 -8.95
C SER A 76 5.30 11.28 -9.04
N LYS A 77 4.60 11.40 -10.16
CA LYS A 77 3.61 12.46 -10.41
C LYS A 77 2.33 11.89 -11.00
N LYS A 78 1.18 12.38 -10.52
CA LYS A 78 -0.14 12.11 -11.10
C LYS A 78 -0.23 12.75 -12.49
N THR A 79 -0.52 11.96 -13.52
CA THR A 79 -0.73 12.39 -14.90
C THR A 79 -2.10 13.07 -15.05
N SER A 80 -2.37 13.66 -16.21
CA SER A 80 -3.69 14.20 -16.54
C SER A 80 -4.78 13.13 -16.58
N SER A 81 -4.42 11.85 -16.78
CA SER A 81 -5.33 10.69 -16.70
C SER A 81 -5.53 10.17 -15.28
N GLY A 82 -4.91 10.80 -14.27
CA GLY A 82 -5.02 10.39 -12.87
C GLY A 82 -4.03 9.30 -12.43
N GLU A 83 -3.22 8.75 -13.34
CA GLU A 83 -2.22 7.71 -13.05
C GLU A 83 -0.94 8.29 -12.43
N TYR A 84 -0.35 7.63 -11.45
CA TYR A 84 0.98 8.03 -10.95
C TYR A 84 2.09 7.47 -11.84
N LYS A 85 2.87 8.36 -12.45
CA LYS A 85 4.04 7.99 -13.27
C LYS A 85 5.33 8.45 -12.60
N THR A 86 6.28 7.52 -12.50
CA THR A 86 7.63 7.78 -11.97
C THR A 86 8.54 8.28 -13.08
N PHE A 87 9.28 9.37 -12.82
CA PHE A 87 10.28 9.94 -13.72
C PHE A 87 11.60 10.20 -13.00
N THR A 88 12.71 10.18 -13.74
CA THR A 88 14.03 10.54 -13.22
C THR A 88 14.15 12.06 -13.15
N VAL A 89 14.57 12.59 -12.00
CA VAL A 89 14.74 14.03 -11.82
C VAL A 89 16.00 14.48 -12.58
N PRO A 90 15.91 15.47 -13.49
CA PRO A 90 17.08 15.97 -14.19
C PRO A 90 18.03 16.66 -13.22
N CYS A 91 19.33 16.39 -13.37
CA CYS A 91 20.36 16.99 -12.53
C CYS A 91 21.40 17.73 -13.39
N THR A 92 21.91 18.84 -12.88
CA THR A 92 22.98 19.62 -13.53
C THR A 92 24.30 19.47 -12.79
N THR A 93 25.43 19.62 -13.49
CA THR A 93 26.77 19.69 -12.86
C THR A 93 27.14 21.09 -12.34
N THR A 94 26.27 22.08 -12.53
CA THR A 94 26.45 23.43 -11.97
C THR A 94 26.30 23.41 -10.45
N VAL A 95 27.41 23.52 -9.72
CA VAL A 95 27.42 23.59 -8.25
C VAL A 95 26.98 24.98 -7.78
N VAL A 96 26.15 25.01 -6.72
CA VAL A 96 25.77 26.23 -5.99
C VAL A 96 26.55 26.29 -4.67
N PRO A 97 27.65 27.06 -4.60
CA PRO A 97 28.40 27.28 -3.38
C PRO A 97 27.76 28.38 -2.52
N LEU A 98 27.75 28.21 -1.20
CA LEU A 98 27.36 29.24 -0.22
C LEU A 98 28.52 29.47 0.77
N GLN A 99 28.79 30.72 1.14
CA GLN A 99 29.79 31.02 2.16
C GLN A 99 29.33 30.59 3.56
N LYS A 100 30.22 30.00 4.36
CA LYS A 100 29.96 29.61 5.74
C LYS A 100 29.60 30.81 6.62
N SER A 101 30.25 31.95 6.44
CA SER A 101 29.91 33.19 7.15
C SER A 101 28.44 33.60 6.96
N LEU A 102 27.94 33.58 5.72
CA LEU A 102 26.55 33.88 5.40
C LEU A 102 25.59 32.78 5.86
N PHE A 103 25.99 31.51 5.77
CA PHE A 103 25.22 30.41 6.34
C PHE A 103 24.98 30.60 7.84
N ASN A 104 26.01 31.00 8.60
CA ASN A 104 25.90 31.26 10.04
C ASN A 104 24.89 32.39 10.35
N ASP A 105 24.86 33.45 9.51
CA ASP A 105 23.90 34.54 9.68
C ASP A 105 22.45 34.07 9.38
N VAL A 106 22.27 33.20 8.39
CA VAL A 106 20.98 32.57 8.07
C VAL A 106 20.53 31.62 9.19
N GLU A 107 21.44 30.79 9.71
CA GLU A 107 21.17 29.87 10.82
C GLU A 107 20.72 30.63 12.08
N LYS A 108 21.44 31.68 12.48
CA LYS A 108 21.06 32.53 13.62
C LYS A 108 19.68 33.15 13.44
N ALA A 109 19.36 33.63 12.23
CA ALA A 109 18.03 34.18 11.94
C ALA A 109 16.94 33.10 12.03
N ALA A 110 17.21 31.89 11.53
CA ALA A 110 16.31 30.75 11.62
C ALA A 110 16.10 30.28 13.08
N GLN A 111 17.15 30.27 13.91
CA GLN A 111 17.07 29.94 15.33
C GLN A 111 16.07 30.82 16.08
N LYS A 112 16.18 32.14 15.91
CA LYS A 112 15.26 33.13 16.51
C LYS A 112 13.82 32.85 16.11
N LEU A 113 13.60 32.54 14.83
CA LEU A 113 12.27 32.21 14.30
C LEU A 113 11.73 30.90 14.89
N MET A 114 12.52 29.81 14.88
CA MET A 114 12.07 28.49 15.37
C MET A 114 11.73 28.51 16.87
N ILE A 115 12.49 29.23 17.70
CA ILE A 115 12.20 29.41 19.13
C ILE A 115 10.84 30.09 19.33
N ALA A 116 10.59 31.17 18.58
CA ALA A 116 9.33 31.88 18.65
C ALA A 116 8.15 31.02 18.16
N LEU A 117 8.30 30.31 17.04
CA LEU A 117 7.27 29.44 16.48
C LEU A 117 6.93 28.26 17.41
N ARG A 118 7.92 27.61 18.02
CA ARG A 118 7.70 26.58 19.06
C ARG A 118 6.88 27.16 20.22
N ALA A 119 7.21 28.37 20.67
CA ALA A 119 6.49 29.00 21.76
C ALA A 119 5.03 29.34 21.42
N VAL A 120 4.75 29.76 20.18
CA VAL A 120 3.38 30.02 19.70
C VAL A 120 2.53 28.76 19.79
N ILE A 121 2.99 27.64 19.21
CA ILE A 121 2.19 26.41 19.16
C ILE A 121 2.05 25.76 20.56
N GLN A 122 3.05 25.90 21.43
CA GLN A 122 2.94 25.53 22.85
C GLN A 122 1.88 26.36 23.58
N ASP A 123 1.77 27.65 23.30
CA ASP A 123 0.76 28.52 23.92
C ASP A 123 -0.64 28.23 23.39
N ILE A 124 -0.79 27.91 22.11
CA ILE A 124 -2.06 27.48 21.50
C ILE A 124 -2.52 26.16 22.14
N TYR A 125 -1.79 25.06 21.96
CA TYR A 125 -2.23 23.75 22.45
C TYR A 125 -2.14 23.61 23.98
N GLY A 126 -1.34 24.43 24.66
CA GLY A 126 -1.31 24.50 26.12
C GLY A 126 -2.50 25.24 26.75
N SER A 127 -3.29 25.94 25.94
CA SER A 127 -4.49 26.67 26.36
C SER A 127 -5.77 25.84 26.16
N LYS A 128 -6.92 26.30 26.66
CA LYS A 128 -8.21 25.58 26.53
C LYS A 128 -8.75 25.60 25.10
N SER A 129 -8.44 26.65 24.36
CA SER A 129 -8.77 26.87 22.95
C SER A 129 -7.81 27.89 22.35
N VAL A 130 -7.85 28.06 21.03
CA VAL A 130 -7.03 29.06 20.29
C VAL A 130 -7.28 30.48 20.80
N GLU A 131 -8.54 30.85 21.09
CA GLU A 131 -8.92 32.19 21.57
C GLU A 131 -8.41 32.49 22.98
N SER A 132 -8.19 31.44 23.78
CA SER A 132 -7.64 31.57 25.13
C SER A 132 -6.11 31.67 25.18
N SER A 133 -5.42 31.49 24.04
CA SER A 133 -3.97 31.67 23.94
C SER A 133 -3.59 33.12 24.22
N LYS A 134 -2.59 33.31 25.10
CA LYS A 134 -2.09 34.63 25.48
C LYS A 134 -1.42 35.34 24.31
N PHE A 135 -0.72 34.59 23.45
CA PHE A 135 -0.16 35.12 22.22
C PHE A 135 -1.26 35.60 21.27
N VAL A 136 -2.28 34.77 21.04
CA VAL A 136 -3.40 35.12 20.14
C VAL A 136 -4.15 36.34 20.65
N GLN A 137 -4.39 36.46 21.95
CA GLN A 137 -5.04 37.64 22.56
C GLN A 137 -4.24 38.94 22.39
N HIS A 138 -2.91 38.85 22.30
CA HIS A 138 -2.03 40.00 22.08
C HIS A 138 -1.98 40.48 20.62
N LEU A 139 -2.41 39.65 19.66
CA LEU A 139 -2.45 40.07 18.25
C LEU A 139 -3.42 41.24 18.05
N PRO A 140 -3.12 42.20 17.17
CA PRO A 140 -4.05 43.27 16.81
C PRO A 140 -5.39 42.71 16.33
N THR A 141 -6.52 43.33 16.67
CA THR A 141 -7.87 42.79 16.44
C THR A 141 -8.08 42.22 15.03
N GLY A 142 -7.78 43.01 13.98
CA GLY A 142 -7.95 42.56 12.60
C GLY A 142 -7.00 41.44 12.16
N VAL A 143 -5.83 41.30 12.79
CA VAL A 143 -4.89 40.20 12.55
C VAL A 143 -5.31 38.96 13.34
N ARG A 144 -5.83 39.16 14.55
CA ARG A 144 -6.25 38.11 15.48
C ARG A 144 -7.39 37.27 14.92
N GLU A 145 -8.43 37.91 14.38
CA GLU A 145 -9.60 37.23 13.81
C GLU A 145 -9.18 36.35 12.62
N ILE A 146 -8.42 36.91 11.67
CA ILE A 146 -7.87 36.19 10.52
C ILE A 146 -6.99 35.01 10.97
N PHE A 147 -6.16 35.22 12.01
CA PHE A 147 -5.29 34.18 12.54
C PHE A 147 -6.09 33.03 13.16
N ILE A 148 -7.11 33.33 13.97
CA ILE A 148 -7.98 32.31 14.58
C ILE A 148 -8.72 31.52 13.50
N GLU A 149 -9.27 32.20 12.50
CA GLU A 149 -9.96 31.57 11.37
C GLU A 149 -9.02 30.64 10.60
N ALA A 150 -7.83 31.12 10.21
CA ALA A 150 -6.84 30.33 9.48
C ALA A 150 -6.33 29.11 10.27
N VAL A 151 -6.27 29.21 11.60
CA VAL A 151 -5.94 28.08 12.49
C VAL A 151 -7.08 27.07 12.50
N LYS A 152 -8.32 27.51 12.72
CA LYS A 152 -9.48 26.61 12.85
C LYS A 152 -9.89 25.93 11.54
N SER A 153 -9.73 26.61 10.40
CA SER A 153 -10.00 26.05 9.09
C SER A 153 -8.86 25.15 8.58
N SER A 154 -7.72 25.11 9.27
CA SER A 154 -6.62 24.24 8.88
C SER A 154 -6.99 22.76 9.04
N PRO A 155 -6.77 21.90 8.02
CA PRO A 155 -6.92 20.46 8.18
C PRO A 155 -5.93 19.88 9.21
N ASN A 156 -4.88 20.63 9.56
CA ASN A 156 -3.83 20.23 10.50
C ASN A 156 -4.02 20.80 11.91
N TYR A 157 -5.20 21.35 12.23
CA TYR A 157 -5.57 21.73 13.58
C TYR A 157 -6.33 20.60 14.27
N PHE A 158 -5.82 20.18 15.42
CA PHE A 158 -6.34 19.05 16.20
C PHE A 158 -6.81 19.54 17.58
N PRO A 159 -8.07 19.98 17.73
CA PRO A 159 -8.55 20.54 19.00
C PRO A 159 -8.44 19.55 20.18
N GLN A 160 -8.44 18.25 19.90
CA GLN A 160 -8.24 17.17 20.87
C GLN A 160 -6.87 17.24 21.57
N LEU A 161 -5.88 17.92 20.98
CA LEU A 161 -4.56 18.12 21.60
C LEU A 161 -4.53 19.27 22.62
N HIS A 162 -5.61 20.05 22.81
CA HIS A 162 -5.64 21.08 23.85
C HIS A 162 -5.53 20.46 25.24
N HIS A 163 -4.34 20.59 25.85
CA HIS A 163 -4.07 20.04 27.17
C HIS A 163 -2.91 20.77 27.87
N LYS A 164 -2.96 20.87 29.21
CA LYS A 164 -1.94 21.55 30.02
C LYS A 164 -0.51 21.05 29.79
N ASN A 165 -0.35 19.76 29.45
CA ASN A 165 0.96 19.18 29.17
C ASN A 165 1.57 19.73 27.87
N MET A 166 0.75 20.11 26.88
CA MET A 166 1.22 20.57 25.58
C MET A 166 1.96 21.91 25.64
N LYS A 167 1.82 22.66 26.75
CA LYS A 167 2.64 23.85 27.04
C LYS A 167 4.14 23.55 27.03
N ASN A 168 4.53 22.31 27.34
CA ASN A 168 5.92 21.87 27.36
C ASN A 168 6.25 20.88 26.24
N TYR A 169 5.32 20.62 25.32
CA TYR A 169 5.58 19.71 24.20
C TYR A 169 6.65 20.30 23.28
N PRO A 170 7.72 19.58 22.95
CA PRO A 170 8.80 20.14 22.14
C PRO A 170 8.45 20.09 20.65
N PHE A 171 7.53 20.97 20.21
CA PHE A 171 7.18 21.16 18.80
C PHE A 171 8.38 21.63 17.95
N MET A 172 8.22 21.78 16.64
CA MET A 172 9.24 22.23 15.70
C MET A 172 10.44 21.28 15.57
N ASP A 173 10.20 19.97 15.63
CA ASP A 173 11.19 18.90 15.47
C ASP A 173 12.07 19.06 14.22
N ASN A 174 11.46 19.22 13.04
CA ASN A 174 12.14 19.37 11.77
C ASN A 174 11.34 20.30 10.85
N VAL A 175 11.99 21.35 10.35
CA VAL A 175 11.37 22.34 9.44
C VAL A 175 12.24 22.57 8.22
N GLY A 176 11.63 22.43 7.04
CA GLY A 176 12.25 22.82 5.78
C GLY A 176 12.02 24.30 5.47
N LEU A 177 13.08 25.08 5.28
CA LEU A 177 12.97 26.48 4.85
C LEU A 177 13.30 26.60 3.37
N ASP A 178 12.34 27.07 2.57
CA ASP A 178 12.53 27.32 1.14
C ASP A 178 13.04 28.74 0.93
N LEU A 179 14.35 28.87 0.74
CA LEU A 179 15.06 30.14 0.64
C LEU A 179 15.33 30.51 -0.82
N VAL A 180 15.12 31.77 -1.15
CA VAL A 180 15.53 32.33 -2.45
C VAL A 180 16.44 33.51 -2.25
N LEU A 181 17.53 33.53 -3.01
CA LEU A 181 18.36 34.71 -3.18
C LEU A 181 17.61 35.70 -4.09
N VAL A 182 17.43 36.94 -3.62
CA VAL A 182 16.71 38.00 -4.35
C VAL A 182 17.59 39.21 -4.68
N GLU A 183 18.69 39.36 -3.95
CA GLU A 183 19.69 40.43 -4.09
C GLU A 183 21.08 39.81 -4.24
N ASP A 184 22.06 40.58 -4.73
CA ASP A 184 23.46 40.15 -4.75
C ASP A 184 23.95 39.86 -3.32
N TYR A 185 24.87 38.89 -3.16
CA TYR A 185 25.48 38.62 -1.86
C TYR A 185 26.08 39.90 -1.25
N LEU A 186 25.84 40.10 0.05
CA LEU A 186 26.45 41.19 0.80
C LEU A 186 27.94 40.89 0.98
N ASN A 187 28.80 41.59 0.25
CA ASN A 187 30.20 41.71 0.65
C ASN A 187 30.19 42.54 1.94
N ARG A 188 30.65 41.97 3.07
CA ARG A 188 30.88 42.74 4.31
C ARG A 188 31.89 43.85 3.97
N SER A 189 31.38 45.03 3.66
CA SER A 189 32.16 46.23 3.39
C SER A 189 32.84 46.66 4.69
N GLU A 190 34.05 47.21 4.62
CA GLU A 190 34.71 47.87 5.75
C GLU A 190 33.87 49.00 6.37
N GLU A 191 32.78 49.43 5.70
CA GLU A 191 31.82 50.41 6.19
C GLU A 191 30.83 49.86 7.24
N PHE A 192 30.64 48.55 7.35
CA PHE A 192 29.64 47.96 8.27
C PHE A 192 29.93 48.27 9.75
N PRO A 193 31.17 48.10 10.26
CA PRO A 193 31.54 48.55 11.60
C PRO A 193 31.30 50.06 11.82
N ASN A 194 31.46 50.87 10.76
CA ASN A 194 31.28 52.31 10.76
C ASN A 194 29.80 52.74 10.81
N LEU A 195 28.89 51.94 10.25
CA LEU A 195 27.44 52.14 10.34
C LEU A 195 26.91 51.76 11.73
N ILE A 196 27.44 50.67 12.30
CA ILE A 196 27.15 50.22 13.66
C ILE A 196 27.63 51.26 14.68
N SER A 197 28.86 51.78 14.54
CA SER A 197 29.40 52.82 15.44
C SER A 197 28.66 54.16 15.36
N ARG A 198 27.89 54.40 14.29
CA ARG A 198 27.07 55.61 14.08
C ARG A 198 25.59 55.42 14.47
N ASN A 199 25.22 54.30 15.08
CA ASN A 199 23.83 53.97 15.44
C ASN A 199 22.85 53.98 14.23
N LYS A 200 23.35 53.82 13.00
CA LYS A 200 22.55 53.76 11.77
C LYS A 200 22.21 52.31 11.41
N LEU A 201 21.62 51.61 12.37
CA LEU A 201 21.29 50.18 12.24
C LEU A 201 20.28 49.91 11.13
N ASP A 202 19.42 50.88 10.80
CA ASP A 202 18.42 50.79 9.72
C ASP A 202 19.04 50.80 8.31
N GLU A 203 20.32 51.20 8.20
CA GLU A 203 21.08 51.22 6.94
C GLU A 203 21.86 49.90 6.71
N ILE A 204 21.86 48.97 7.67
CA ILE A 204 22.49 47.65 7.52
C ILE A 204 21.58 46.78 6.63
N PRO A 205 22.06 46.29 5.46
CA PRO A 205 21.26 45.45 4.60
C PRO A 205 20.85 44.17 5.34
N GLY A 206 19.55 43.82 5.29
CA GLY A 206 19.07 42.53 5.77
C GLY A 206 19.66 41.36 4.96
N LEU A 207 19.42 40.12 5.39
CA LEU A 207 19.88 38.95 4.64
C LEU A 207 19.44 39.04 3.16
N PRO A 208 20.30 38.65 2.19
CA PRO A 208 19.95 38.65 0.76
C PRO A 208 18.94 37.55 0.40
N PHE A 209 18.53 36.75 1.39
CA PHE A 209 17.56 35.67 1.27
C PHE A 209 16.16 36.08 1.74
N ARG A 210 15.14 35.51 1.11
CA ARG A 210 13.74 35.55 1.56
C ARG A 210 13.20 34.12 1.68
N ILE A 211 12.30 33.90 2.65
CA ILE A 211 11.58 32.62 2.79
C ILE A 211 10.35 32.64 1.89
N LEU A 212 10.23 31.70 0.96
CA LEU A 212 9.01 31.54 0.17
C LEU A 212 7.92 30.74 0.90
N GLU A 213 8.35 29.77 1.71
CA GLU A 213 7.48 28.82 2.43
C GLU A 213 8.26 28.15 3.57
N ILE A 214 7.54 27.77 4.63
CA ILE A 214 8.05 26.86 5.66
C ILE A 214 7.34 25.52 5.51
N ASN A 215 8.13 24.44 5.55
CA ASN A 215 7.64 23.06 5.40
C ASN A 215 7.76 22.38 6.77
N ALA A 216 6.73 22.52 7.59
CA ALA A 216 6.69 22.06 8.99
C ALA A 216 6.03 20.68 9.20
N GLY A 217 5.59 20.03 8.11
CA GLY A 217 5.06 18.66 8.13
C GLY A 217 6.17 17.61 7.94
N SER A 218 6.48 17.29 6.68
CA SER A 218 7.42 16.22 6.32
C SER A 218 8.41 16.67 5.23
N PRO A 219 9.33 17.63 5.54
CA PRO A 219 10.22 18.20 4.54
C PRO A 219 11.11 17.11 3.90
N SER A 220 11.15 17.10 2.56
CA SER A 220 11.85 16.11 1.74
C SER A 220 12.99 16.72 0.91
N GLY A 221 13.89 15.88 0.44
CA GLY A 221 15.01 16.20 -0.43
C GLY A 221 16.41 16.09 0.19
N ALA A 222 16.53 15.70 1.46
CA ALA A 222 17.78 15.79 2.21
C ALA A 222 18.85 14.81 1.70
N SER A 223 18.47 13.56 1.39
CA SER A 223 19.43 12.59 0.84
C SER A 223 19.83 12.89 -0.62
N ASN A 224 19.06 13.71 -1.33
CA ASN A 224 19.26 13.94 -2.76
C ASN A 224 20.59 14.68 -3.02
N ASN A 225 20.91 15.70 -2.24
CA ASN A 225 22.17 16.45 -2.40
C ASN A 225 23.40 15.56 -2.20
N MET A 226 23.40 14.70 -1.16
CA MET A 226 24.47 13.71 -0.94
C MET A 226 24.69 12.84 -2.18
N ASN A 227 23.60 12.32 -2.76
CA ASN A 227 23.67 11.47 -3.94
C ASN A 227 24.18 12.23 -5.18
N VAL A 228 23.71 13.47 -5.38
CA VAL A 228 24.14 14.36 -6.47
C VAL A 228 25.63 14.66 -6.35
N LEU A 229 26.12 14.98 -5.15
CA LEU A 229 27.53 15.28 -4.88
C LEU A 229 28.44 14.07 -5.13
N GLN A 230 28.04 12.87 -4.65
CA GLN A 230 28.78 11.64 -4.91
C GLN A 230 28.86 11.31 -6.40
N GLY A 231 27.73 11.42 -7.11
CA GLY A 231 27.69 11.18 -8.56
C GLY A 231 28.48 12.22 -9.35
N LEU A 232 28.51 13.47 -8.88
CA LEU A 232 29.34 14.52 -9.46
C LEU A 232 30.83 14.21 -9.27
N TYR A 233 31.23 13.83 -8.07
CA TYR A 233 32.62 13.54 -7.74
C TYR A 233 33.15 12.31 -8.46
N GLU A 234 32.33 11.26 -8.62
CA GLU A 234 32.72 10.05 -9.35
C GLU A 234 33.04 10.33 -10.83
N GLN A 235 32.38 11.30 -11.46
CA GLN A 235 32.57 11.62 -12.88
C GLN A 235 33.50 12.83 -13.14
N ALA A 236 33.60 13.78 -12.21
CA ALA A 236 34.30 15.05 -12.36
C ALA A 236 34.73 15.62 -10.99
N PRO A 237 35.66 14.96 -10.28
CA PRO A 237 36.08 15.33 -8.93
C PRO A 237 36.67 16.74 -8.85
N GLU A 238 37.31 17.19 -9.94
CA GLU A 238 37.98 18.49 -10.02
C GLU A 238 37.03 19.68 -9.77
N ILE A 239 35.72 19.49 -10.01
CA ILE A 239 34.72 20.52 -9.77
C ILE A 239 34.63 20.85 -8.29
N LEU A 240 34.54 19.83 -7.42
CA LEU A 240 34.44 20.02 -5.97
C LEU A 240 35.80 20.31 -5.34
N ASP A 241 36.87 19.65 -5.79
CA ASP A 241 38.22 19.90 -5.27
C ASP A 241 38.66 21.37 -5.47
N SER A 242 38.20 22.01 -6.55
CA SER A 242 38.52 23.41 -6.85
C SER A 242 37.93 24.43 -5.88
N LEU A 243 36.97 24.04 -5.03
CA LEU A 243 36.30 24.92 -4.07
C LEU A 243 37.05 25.05 -2.73
N GLY A 244 38.09 24.25 -2.50
CA GLY A 244 38.82 24.25 -1.24
C GLY A 244 38.10 23.43 -0.15
N LYS A 245 38.19 23.89 1.10
CA LYS A 245 37.49 23.25 2.22
C LYS A 245 36.00 23.62 2.23
N VAL A 246 35.18 22.66 2.60
CA VAL A 246 33.71 22.75 2.64
C VAL A 246 33.17 22.16 3.94
N MET A 247 31.95 22.51 4.32
CA MET A 247 31.32 21.88 5.50
C MET A 247 30.86 20.45 5.18
N PRO A 248 31.00 19.49 6.12
CA PRO A 248 30.54 18.11 5.94
C PRO A 248 29.02 18.01 5.99
N ASN A 249 28.45 16.92 5.46
CA ASN A 249 27.02 16.65 5.59
C ASN A 249 26.71 16.04 6.97
N ASP A 250 26.16 16.85 7.87
CA ASP A 250 25.79 16.46 9.24
C ASP A 250 24.29 16.11 9.41
N HIS A 251 23.51 16.14 8.33
CA HIS A 251 22.05 16.06 8.38
C HIS A 251 21.53 14.80 9.09
N PHE A 252 22.03 13.62 8.72
CA PHE A 252 21.54 12.35 9.25
C PHE A 252 21.86 12.18 10.74
N LYS A 253 23.04 12.63 11.16
CA LYS A 253 23.45 12.65 12.57
C LYS A 253 22.52 13.54 13.39
N ILE A 254 22.29 14.78 12.93
CA ILE A 254 21.42 15.74 13.61
C ILE A 254 19.98 15.22 13.69
N LEU A 255 19.45 14.60 12.63
CA LEU A 255 18.13 13.97 12.62
C LEU A 255 18.00 12.92 13.74
N GLY A 256 18.96 12.00 13.83
CA GLY A 256 18.95 10.94 14.84
C GLY A 256 19.09 11.47 16.27
N GLU A 257 20.00 12.43 16.49
CA GLU A 257 20.18 13.11 17.79
C GLU A 257 18.90 13.84 18.23
N THR A 258 18.24 14.51 17.29
CA THR A 258 17.04 15.32 17.56
C THR A 258 15.87 14.45 18.00
N TYR A 259 15.51 13.40 17.25
CA TYR A 259 14.38 12.54 17.64
C TYR A 259 14.66 11.73 18.90
N ARG A 260 15.92 11.39 19.17
CA ARG A 260 16.31 10.82 20.46
C ARG A 260 16.05 11.82 21.59
N SER A 261 16.53 13.05 21.48
CA SER A 261 16.32 14.06 22.53
C SER A 261 14.85 14.41 22.73
N LEU A 262 14.06 14.47 21.66
CA LEU A 262 12.61 14.69 21.72
C LEU A 262 11.88 13.58 22.48
N GLY A 263 12.18 12.32 22.14
CA GLY A 263 11.61 11.16 22.81
C GLY A 263 11.99 11.11 24.29
N GLU A 264 13.28 11.26 24.61
CA GLU A 264 13.79 11.26 25.99
C GLU A 264 13.21 12.41 26.81
N ALA A 265 13.18 13.62 26.26
CA ALA A 265 12.73 14.80 26.98
C ALA A 265 11.23 14.78 27.25
N TRP A 266 10.42 14.31 26.28
CA TRP A 266 8.97 14.25 26.44
C TRP A 266 8.55 13.09 27.33
N THR A 267 9.03 11.87 27.04
CA THR A 267 8.57 10.64 27.71
C THR A 267 9.30 10.32 29.00
N LYS A 268 10.45 10.96 29.25
CA LYS A 268 11.38 10.64 30.34
C LYS A 268 11.92 9.20 30.29
N ASN A 269 11.82 8.54 29.14
CA ASN A 269 12.31 7.19 28.92
C ASN A 269 13.54 7.20 27.98
N LYS A 270 14.70 6.82 28.50
CA LYS A 270 15.97 6.72 27.74
C LYS A 270 16.22 5.36 27.08
N LYS A 271 15.38 4.36 27.37
CA LYS A 271 15.55 2.99 26.87
C LYS A 271 14.64 2.67 25.68
N GLY A 272 13.76 3.59 25.29
CA GLY A 272 12.86 3.38 24.17
C GLY A 272 13.52 3.62 22.81
N VAL A 273 12.85 3.14 21.77
CA VAL A 273 13.30 3.27 20.38
C VAL A 273 12.66 4.48 19.70
N GLN A 274 13.32 4.99 18.67
CA GLN A 274 12.79 6.03 17.79
C GLN A 274 12.50 5.44 16.42
N ILE A 275 11.32 5.70 15.88
CA ILE A 275 10.87 5.13 14.62
C ILE A 275 10.70 6.22 13.55
N LEU A 276 10.85 5.82 12.29
CA LEU A 276 10.44 6.59 11.13
C LEU A 276 9.21 5.91 10.54
N LEU A 277 8.08 6.62 10.53
CA LEU A 277 6.80 6.13 9.99
C LEU A 277 6.66 6.52 8.51
N PRO A 278 6.72 5.57 7.57
CA PRO A 278 6.73 5.84 6.13
C PRO A 278 5.31 5.88 5.53
N PRO A 279 5.11 6.55 4.38
CA PRO A 279 3.88 6.47 3.59
C PRO A 279 3.81 5.24 2.67
N GLY A 280 4.60 4.20 2.92
CA GLY A 280 4.69 2.97 2.11
C GLY A 280 5.67 3.01 0.93
N GLY A 281 6.03 1.82 0.40
CA GLY A 281 7.04 1.65 -0.66
C GLY A 281 6.64 2.18 -2.04
N SER A 282 5.34 2.32 -2.31
CA SER A 282 4.82 2.91 -3.55
C SER A 282 4.93 4.43 -3.61
N ASN A 283 5.28 5.09 -2.51
CA ASN A 283 5.44 6.54 -2.47
C ASN A 283 6.76 6.95 -3.16
N GLY A 284 6.72 8.01 -3.98
CA GLY A 284 7.91 8.52 -4.68
C GLY A 284 9.06 8.95 -3.75
N ALA A 285 8.80 9.23 -2.47
CA ALA A 285 9.83 9.58 -1.48
C ALA A 285 10.43 8.35 -0.75
N ALA A 286 9.93 7.13 -0.99
CA ALA A 286 10.41 5.92 -0.30
C ALA A 286 11.94 5.73 -0.35
N PRO A 287 12.64 5.97 -1.47
CA PRO A 287 14.10 5.81 -1.54
C PRO A 287 14.87 6.78 -0.63
N GLU A 288 14.39 8.02 -0.49
CA GLU A 288 14.95 8.97 0.47
C GLU A 288 14.71 8.49 1.90
N ILE A 289 13.50 8.02 2.19
CA ILE A 289 13.08 7.62 3.53
C ILE A 289 13.97 6.50 4.07
N HIS A 290 14.31 5.50 3.24
CA HIS A 290 15.22 4.43 3.65
C HIS A 290 16.63 4.92 3.95
N GLN A 291 17.13 5.90 3.20
CA GLN A 291 18.42 6.52 3.49
C GLN A 291 18.38 7.33 4.78
N LEU A 292 17.29 8.08 5.02
CA LEU A 292 17.10 8.80 6.29
C LEU A 292 17.10 7.83 7.46
N ALA A 293 16.33 6.74 7.41
CA ALA A 293 16.30 5.72 8.45
C ALA A 293 17.69 5.08 8.67
N ALA A 294 18.32 4.58 7.60
CA ALA A 294 19.61 3.89 7.67
C ALA A 294 20.73 4.75 8.26
N TYR A 295 20.84 6.01 7.84
CA TYR A 295 21.95 6.88 8.25
C TYR A 295 21.68 7.69 9.52
N SER A 296 20.42 7.82 9.97
CA SER A 296 20.08 8.47 11.25
C SER A 296 19.89 7.49 12.41
N GLY A 297 19.70 6.20 12.11
CA GLY A 297 19.44 5.16 13.11
C GLY A 297 17.99 5.11 13.59
N LEU A 298 17.07 5.86 12.95
CA LEU A 298 15.64 5.71 13.16
C LEU A 298 15.15 4.39 12.54
N ILE A 299 14.32 3.66 13.28
CA ILE A 299 13.81 2.36 12.83
C ILE A 299 12.65 2.60 11.86
N TYR A 300 12.79 2.16 10.61
CA TYR A 300 11.69 2.15 9.67
C TYR A 300 10.61 1.16 10.14
N ALA A 301 9.40 1.65 10.39
CA ALA A 301 8.30 0.82 10.87
C ALA A 301 6.96 1.31 10.33
N GLU A 302 6.12 0.38 9.92
CA GLU A 302 4.77 0.67 9.43
C GLU A 302 3.77 0.81 10.59
N ALA A 303 2.66 1.51 10.34
CA ALA A 303 1.67 1.81 11.39
C ALA A 303 1.03 0.54 11.98
N ASP A 304 0.80 -0.48 11.15
CA ASP A 304 0.24 -1.78 11.54
C ASP A 304 1.17 -2.60 12.47
N GLN A 305 2.45 -2.22 12.54
CA GLN A 305 3.42 -2.78 13.47
C GLN A 305 3.37 -2.08 14.83
N LEU A 306 2.60 -1.00 14.98
CA LEU A 306 2.46 -0.27 16.22
C LEU A 306 1.20 -0.71 16.96
N TYR A 307 1.30 -0.78 18.29
CA TYR A 307 0.14 -1.05 19.14
C TYR A 307 0.25 -0.34 20.47
N HIS A 308 -0.89 -0.12 21.09
CA HIS A 308 -1.01 0.46 22.41
C HIS A 308 -1.03 -0.67 23.45
N ASP A 309 -0.15 -0.62 24.45
CA ASP A 309 -0.15 -1.59 25.55
C ASP A 309 -1.08 -1.15 26.70
N GLU A 310 -1.32 -2.07 27.64
CA GLU A 310 -2.19 -1.83 28.80
C GLU A 310 -1.69 -0.70 29.72
N GLN A 311 -0.39 -0.35 29.66
CA GLN A 311 0.23 0.71 30.47
C GLN A 311 0.25 2.08 29.76
N GLY A 312 -0.37 2.18 28.59
CA GLY A 312 -0.51 3.40 27.82
C GLY A 312 0.64 3.70 26.86
N TYR A 313 1.61 2.79 26.71
CA TYR A 313 2.75 2.98 25.83
C TYR A 313 2.46 2.46 24.42
N ILE A 314 3.03 3.14 23.43
CA ILE A 314 3.07 2.62 22.07
C ILE A 314 4.28 1.71 21.94
N ARG A 315 4.08 0.51 21.40
CA ARG A 315 5.11 -0.51 21.18
C ARG A 315 5.24 -0.86 19.71
N LEU A 316 6.45 -1.25 19.32
CA LEU A 316 6.76 -1.75 17.98
C LEU A 316 6.79 -3.28 18.01
N ARG A 317 5.96 -3.92 17.18
CA ARG A 317 5.96 -5.37 16.97
C ARG A 317 7.24 -5.80 16.28
N THR A 318 8.03 -6.59 16.99
CA THR A 318 9.26 -7.19 16.48
C THR A 318 9.14 -8.70 16.53
N VAL A 319 10.09 -9.40 15.92
CA VAL A 319 10.21 -10.85 16.02
C VAL A 319 10.69 -11.32 17.40
N ALA A 320 10.92 -10.41 18.35
CA ALA A 320 11.33 -10.71 19.72
C ALA A 320 10.15 -11.13 20.60
N LYS A 321 10.47 -11.71 21.76
CA LYS A 321 9.48 -12.04 22.81
C LYS A 321 8.91 -10.78 23.49
N GLU A 322 9.72 -9.74 23.64
CA GLU A 322 9.30 -8.47 24.25
C GLU A 322 9.46 -7.34 23.24
N ASN A 323 8.35 -6.65 22.98
CA ASN A 323 8.31 -5.56 22.01
C ASN A 323 8.79 -4.24 22.64
N PRO A 324 9.71 -3.51 22.01
CA PRO A 324 10.26 -2.27 22.56
C PRO A 324 9.22 -1.14 22.62
N ILE A 325 9.34 -0.30 23.64
CA ILE A 325 8.58 0.95 23.77
C ILE A 325 9.09 1.96 22.74
N VAL A 326 8.18 2.54 21.97
CA VAL A 326 8.45 3.64 21.05
C VAL A 326 8.33 4.95 21.82
N THR A 327 9.41 5.75 21.82
CA THR A 327 9.45 7.04 22.53
C THR A 327 9.31 8.23 21.60
N ALA A 328 9.68 8.09 20.33
CA ALA A 328 9.47 9.13 19.33
C ALA A 328 9.16 8.55 17.95
N ILE A 329 8.29 9.23 17.21
CA ILE A 329 7.94 8.94 15.82
C ILE A 329 8.34 10.13 14.95
N TYR A 330 9.23 9.92 14.00
CA TYR A 330 9.38 10.81 12.85
C TYR A 330 8.36 10.41 11.77
N SER A 331 7.26 11.14 11.70
CA SER A 331 6.20 10.85 10.72
C SER A 331 6.51 11.41 9.33
N ARG A 332 6.38 10.56 8.31
CA ARG A 332 6.35 10.94 6.89
C ARG A 332 4.95 10.79 6.26
N VAL A 333 3.93 10.49 7.08
CA VAL A 333 2.51 10.51 6.72
C VAL A 333 1.84 11.76 7.28
N ASN A 334 0.68 12.14 6.72
CA ASN A 334 -0.11 13.23 7.27
C ASN A 334 -0.55 12.90 8.71
N ALA A 335 -0.57 13.91 9.58
CA ALA A 335 -0.85 13.71 11.00
C ALA A 335 -2.28 13.18 11.24
N ASP A 336 -3.27 13.66 10.51
CA ASP A 336 -4.67 13.18 10.58
C ASP A 336 -4.80 11.68 10.30
N SER A 337 -3.97 11.14 9.40
CA SER A 337 -3.93 9.72 9.07
C SER A 337 -3.38 8.89 10.24
N ALA A 338 -2.31 9.36 10.87
CA ALA A 338 -1.71 8.69 12.03
C ALA A 338 -2.55 8.84 13.31
N LEU A 339 -3.22 9.99 13.47
CA LEU A 339 -4.07 10.34 14.60
C LEU A 339 -5.53 9.91 14.42
N TYR A 340 -5.87 9.22 13.32
CA TYR A 340 -7.23 8.81 13.01
C TYR A 340 -7.86 8.03 14.18
N ASP A 341 -8.94 8.58 14.72
CA ASP A 341 -9.68 8.02 15.84
C ASP A 341 -11.15 8.49 15.74
N PRO A 342 -12.05 7.64 15.23
CA PRO A 342 -13.45 8.01 15.04
C PRO A 342 -14.20 8.24 16.36
N GLU A 343 -13.76 7.64 17.47
CA GLU A 343 -14.37 7.85 18.80
C GLU A 343 -14.00 9.22 19.36
N ALA A 344 -12.80 9.70 19.08
CA ALA A 344 -12.34 11.05 19.43
C ALA A 344 -12.76 12.14 18.42
N GLY A 345 -13.50 11.79 17.36
CA GLY A 345 -13.91 12.71 16.29
C GLY A 345 -12.75 13.18 15.39
N LEU A 346 -11.70 12.34 15.27
CA LEU A 346 -10.54 12.58 14.42
C LEU A 346 -10.65 11.75 13.14
N PHE A 347 -11.02 12.40 12.05
CA PHE A 347 -11.15 11.80 10.73
C PHE A 347 -10.02 12.26 9.82
N MET A 348 -9.72 11.45 8.79
CA MET A 348 -8.91 11.94 7.67
C MET A 348 -9.64 13.09 7.00
N LYS A 349 -8.90 14.12 6.60
CA LYS A 349 -9.47 15.30 5.96
C LYS A 349 -8.92 15.46 4.56
N ASP A 350 -9.75 15.96 3.65
CA ASP A 350 -9.26 16.42 2.37
C ASP A 350 -8.30 17.61 2.59
N PRO A 351 -7.09 17.59 2.02
CA PRO A 351 -6.12 18.66 2.22
C PRO A 351 -6.56 20.03 1.71
N GLU A 352 -7.47 20.09 0.73
CA GLU A 352 -7.91 21.34 0.12
C GLU A 352 -9.15 21.90 0.84
N SER A 353 -10.19 21.10 1.06
CA SER A 353 -11.44 21.53 1.69
C SER A 353 -11.45 21.46 3.22
N ALA A 354 -10.53 20.70 3.83
CA ALA A 354 -10.51 20.35 5.24
C ALA A 354 -11.74 19.56 5.74
N GLU A 355 -12.60 19.10 4.84
CA GLU A 355 -13.76 18.27 5.16
C GLU A 355 -13.34 16.81 5.40
N PRO A 356 -14.06 16.06 6.26
CA PRO A 356 -13.81 14.64 6.47
C PRO A 356 -13.94 13.84 5.16
N VAL A 357 -12.99 12.92 4.94
CA VAL A 357 -13.06 11.97 3.83
C VAL A 357 -14.00 10.83 4.21
N TYR A 358 -15.01 10.59 3.38
CA TYR A 358 -16.00 9.53 3.58
C TYR A 358 -15.77 8.33 2.65
N LEU A 359 -16.24 7.17 3.07
CA LEU A 359 -16.28 5.95 2.26
C LEU A 359 -17.23 6.16 1.07
N ARG A 360 -16.80 5.75 -0.13
CA ARG A 360 -17.53 5.97 -1.39
C ARG A 360 -17.63 4.68 -2.20
N ASP A 361 -18.85 4.36 -2.62
CA ASP A 361 -19.16 3.27 -3.54
C ASP A 361 -18.80 3.66 -4.97
N ASN A 362 -17.60 3.30 -5.39
CA ASN A 362 -17.10 3.58 -6.73
C ASN A 362 -17.88 2.87 -7.85
N LEU A 363 -18.70 1.87 -7.51
CA LEU A 363 -19.53 1.15 -8.48
C LEU A 363 -20.83 1.91 -8.77
N ILE A 364 -21.32 2.73 -7.83
CA ILE A 364 -22.52 3.56 -8.02
C ILE A 364 -22.08 5.03 -8.09
N LYS A 365 -22.16 5.63 -9.28
CA LYS A 365 -21.78 7.02 -9.48
C LYS A 365 -22.83 7.98 -8.91
N ASP A 366 -22.38 9.09 -8.33
CA ASP A 366 -23.21 10.24 -7.97
C ASP A 366 -23.29 11.26 -9.12
N ASP A 367 -23.97 12.38 -8.90
CA ASP A 367 -24.17 13.44 -9.90
C ASP A 367 -22.86 14.11 -10.36
N GLU A 368 -21.76 13.92 -9.62
CA GLU A 368 -20.43 14.43 -9.93
C GLU A 368 -19.55 13.38 -10.66
N ASP A 369 -20.12 12.22 -11.03
CA ASP A 369 -19.41 11.05 -11.54
C ASP A 369 -18.34 10.52 -10.55
N GLU A 370 -18.52 10.79 -9.27
CA GLU A 370 -17.74 10.24 -8.16
C GLU A 370 -18.49 9.04 -7.53
N GLY A 371 -17.82 8.22 -6.72
CA GLY A 371 -18.49 7.11 -6.05
C GLY A 371 -19.49 7.60 -4.99
N LYS A 372 -20.70 7.04 -4.94
CA LYS A 372 -21.77 7.45 -4.01
C LYS A 372 -21.32 7.26 -2.56
N ILE A 373 -21.50 8.28 -1.72
CA ILE A 373 -21.13 8.20 -0.30
C ILE A 373 -21.91 7.07 0.38
N VAL A 374 -21.19 6.21 1.10
CA VAL A 374 -21.76 5.09 1.85
C VAL A 374 -22.28 5.59 3.19
N LEU A 375 -23.54 5.27 3.47
CA LEU A 375 -24.25 5.69 4.67
C LEU A 375 -24.40 4.51 5.65
N ASP A 376 -24.36 4.81 6.95
CA ASP A 376 -24.71 3.84 7.99
C ASP A 376 -26.23 3.58 8.03
N PRO A 377 -26.73 2.59 8.81
CA PRO A 377 -28.16 2.31 8.92
C PRO A 377 -29.02 3.47 9.47
N LYS A 378 -28.41 4.56 9.93
CA LYS A 378 -29.08 5.77 10.40
C LYS A 378 -29.02 6.92 9.37
N GLY A 379 -28.46 6.67 8.18
CA GLY A 379 -28.33 7.65 7.11
C GLY A 379 -27.13 8.59 7.25
N LYS A 380 -26.16 8.30 8.14
CA LYS A 380 -24.97 9.15 8.33
C LYS A 380 -23.81 8.66 7.45
N PRO A 381 -23.05 9.55 6.79
CA PRO A 381 -21.83 9.18 6.06
C PRO A 381 -20.82 8.43 6.92
N ILE A 382 -20.28 7.33 6.40
CA ILE A 382 -19.24 6.54 7.06
C ILE A 382 -17.87 7.15 6.77
N PRO A 383 -17.09 7.58 7.78
CA PRO A 383 -15.75 8.10 7.56
C PRO A 383 -14.81 7.04 6.97
N MET A 384 -13.98 7.43 6.01
CA MET A 384 -12.95 6.55 5.46
C MET A 384 -11.94 6.19 6.56
N GLN A 385 -11.66 4.90 6.73
CA GLN A 385 -10.64 4.46 7.68
C GLN A 385 -9.23 4.78 7.20
N SER A 386 -8.34 5.15 8.11
CA SER A 386 -6.93 5.28 7.78
C SER A 386 -6.19 3.95 7.90
N ALA A 387 -5.37 3.61 6.90
CA ALA A 387 -4.42 2.51 6.99
C ALA A 387 -3.21 2.86 7.88
N TYR A 388 -3.04 4.13 8.26
CA TYR A 388 -1.91 4.61 9.05
C TYR A 388 -2.27 4.91 10.51
N ALA A 389 -3.51 4.64 10.93
CA ALA A 389 -3.98 4.92 12.28
C ALA A 389 -3.12 4.21 13.32
N ILE A 390 -2.67 4.95 14.33
CA ILE A 390 -1.95 4.39 15.48
C ILE A 390 -2.93 4.35 16.66
N PRO A 391 -3.32 3.16 17.14
CA PRO A 391 -4.28 3.05 18.25
C PRO A 391 -3.81 3.82 19.51
N GLY A 392 -4.73 4.53 20.16
CA GLY A 392 -4.47 5.24 21.44
C GLY A 392 -3.48 6.41 21.37
N ILE A 393 -3.04 6.82 20.18
CA ILE A 393 -1.93 7.76 20.00
C ILE A 393 -2.16 9.14 20.64
N ILE A 394 -3.39 9.66 20.62
CA ILE A 394 -3.71 10.98 21.19
C ILE A 394 -3.48 10.99 22.70
N ASN A 395 -4.02 10.00 23.41
CA ASN A 395 -3.84 9.86 24.85
C ASN A 395 -2.36 9.61 25.17
N ALA A 396 -1.68 8.74 24.42
CA ALA A 396 -0.25 8.50 24.59
C ALA A 396 0.59 9.78 24.43
N ILE A 397 0.25 10.67 23.49
CA ILE A 397 0.91 11.98 23.35
C ILE A 397 0.67 12.81 24.62
N ILE A 398 -0.60 13.01 24.98
CA ILE A 398 -1.03 13.86 26.10
C ILE A 398 -0.44 13.40 27.44
N ASP A 399 -0.38 12.08 27.64
CA ASP A 399 0.11 11.41 28.86
C ASP A 399 1.63 11.23 28.88
N ARG A 400 2.33 11.84 27.91
CA ARG A 400 3.80 11.82 27.82
C ARG A 400 4.37 10.41 27.67
N LYS A 401 3.68 9.55 26.92
CA LYS A 401 4.11 8.19 26.63
C LYS A 401 4.83 8.09 25.29
N ILE A 402 4.57 9.03 24.37
CA ILE A 402 5.22 9.09 23.06
C ILE A 402 5.35 10.52 22.55
N TYR A 403 6.45 10.82 21.87
CA TYR A 403 6.61 12.01 21.04
C TYR A 403 6.19 11.72 19.60
N MET A 404 5.25 12.49 19.07
CA MET A 404 4.81 12.42 17.67
C MET A 404 5.32 13.63 16.88
N GLY A 405 6.14 13.36 15.87
CA GLY A 405 6.61 14.38 14.92
C GLY A 405 5.55 14.80 13.91
N GLY A 406 5.72 15.98 13.32
CA GLY A 406 4.82 16.50 12.28
C GLY A 406 3.58 17.25 12.79
N LEU A 407 3.41 17.42 14.10
CA LEU A 407 2.31 18.20 14.70
C LEU A 407 2.44 19.72 14.51
N ASN A 408 3.49 20.18 13.82
CA ASN A 408 3.77 21.60 13.61
C ASN A 408 3.06 22.17 12.38
N ARG A 409 2.44 21.31 11.57
CA ARG A 409 1.99 21.63 10.22
C ARG A 409 0.96 22.75 10.16
N ILE A 410 0.23 23.01 11.25
CA ILE A 410 -0.63 24.19 11.35
C ILE A 410 0.09 25.52 11.03
N LEU A 411 1.40 25.59 11.30
CA LEU A 411 2.21 26.78 11.02
C LEU A 411 2.64 26.88 9.55
N ASP A 412 2.47 25.82 8.73
CA ASP A 412 2.76 25.85 7.28
C ASP A 412 1.79 26.74 6.49
N ASN A 413 0.65 27.08 7.09
CA ASN A 413 -0.37 27.86 6.45
C ASN A 413 0.18 29.24 6.06
N LYS A 414 0.03 29.57 4.78
CA LYS A 414 0.66 30.76 4.16
C LYS A 414 0.11 32.09 4.71
N ILE A 415 -1.13 32.11 5.23
CA ILE A 415 -1.72 33.27 5.92
C ILE A 415 -1.10 33.44 7.31
N ILE A 416 -0.87 32.32 8.01
CA ILE A 416 -0.30 32.27 9.36
C ILE A 416 1.17 32.71 9.35
N LEU A 417 1.97 32.24 8.39
CA LEU A 417 3.42 32.48 8.32
C LEU A 417 3.80 33.97 8.34
N ALA A 418 3.10 34.80 7.58
CA ALA A 418 3.36 36.24 7.52
C ALA A 418 3.16 36.91 8.89
N THR A 419 2.06 36.57 9.56
CA THR A 419 1.76 37.03 10.92
C THR A 419 2.84 36.57 11.90
N LEU A 420 3.21 35.30 11.87
CA LEU A 420 4.16 34.75 12.84
C LEU A 420 5.56 35.32 12.69
N THR A 421 6.06 35.49 11.47
CA THR A 421 7.40 36.06 11.23
C THR A 421 7.51 37.51 11.73
N HIS A 422 6.40 38.26 11.75
CA HIS A 422 6.39 39.64 12.25
C HIS A 422 6.17 39.75 13.77
N TYR A 423 5.19 39.04 14.32
CA TYR A 423 4.73 39.23 15.71
C TYR A 423 5.36 38.25 16.71
N ALA A 424 5.62 37.00 16.32
CA ALA A 424 6.06 35.98 17.27
C ALA A 424 7.45 36.25 17.88
N PRO A 425 8.49 36.64 17.10
CA PRO A 425 9.80 36.97 17.67
C PRO A 425 9.77 38.14 18.65
N LYS A 426 8.89 39.13 18.41
CA LYS A 426 8.71 40.28 19.30
C LYS A 426 8.05 39.86 20.62
N TYR A 427 6.96 39.09 20.53
CA TYR A 427 6.23 38.62 21.72
C TYR A 427 7.06 37.67 22.59
N TYR A 428 7.85 36.80 21.97
CA TYR A 428 8.70 35.82 22.66
C TYR A 428 10.17 36.25 22.78
N ALA A 429 10.45 37.56 22.76
CA ALA A 429 11.80 38.11 22.86
C ALA A 429 12.57 37.60 24.09
N SER A 430 11.92 37.48 25.25
CA SER A 430 12.54 36.97 26.47
C SER A 430 13.00 35.51 26.35
N LYS A 431 12.27 34.67 25.60
CA LYS A 431 12.68 33.28 25.32
C LYS A 431 13.88 33.22 24.38
N ILE A 432 13.94 34.13 23.40
CA ILE A 432 15.08 34.23 22.47
C ILE A 432 16.34 34.66 23.24
N GLN A 433 16.22 35.68 24.10
CA GLN A 433 17.33 36.13 24.96
C GLN A 433 17.76 35.06 25.97
N ALA A 434 16.82 34.32 26.56
CA ALA A 434 17.13 33.21 27.46
C ALA A 434 17.88 32.06 26.77
N ALA A 435 17.75 31.94 25.44
CA ALA A 435 18.50 31.01 24.62
C ALA A 435 19.90 31.56 24.21
N GLY A 436 20.29 32.74 24.69
CA GLY A 436 21.58 33.36 24.39
C GLY A 436 21.65 34.05 23.03
N LEU A 437 20.51 34.36 22.39
CA LEU A 437 20.47 35.01 21.09
C LEU A 437 20.12 36.49 21.21
N GLU A 438 20.84 37.32 20.46
CA GLU A 438 20.58 38.76 20.33
C GLU A 438 19.28 39.04 19.52
N LEU A 439 18.52 40.06 19.92
CA LEU A 439 17.23 40.40 19.29
C LEU A 439 17.40 41.22 18.00
N ASP A 440 18.48 41.99 17.92
CA ASP A 440 18.92 42.77 16.78
C ASP A 440 19.66 41.92 15.73
N GLY A 441 20.11 42.56 14.64
CA GLY A 441 20.78 41.91 13.52
C GLY A 441 19.86 41.19 12.53
N SER A 442 20.44 40.24 11.79
CA SER A 442 19.82 39.52 10.67
C SER A 442 18.47 38.88 11.01
N LYS A 443 17.49 39.12 10.13
CA LYS A 443 16.15 38.53 10.16
C LYS A 443 15.88 37.83 8.84
N ILE A 444 15.13 36.74 8.93
CA ILE A 444 14.67 36.01 7.77
C ILE A 444 13.16 36.19 7.64
N MET A 445 12.75 36.84 6.56
CA MET A 445 11.36 37.27 6.35
C MET A 445 10.86 36.77 4.99
N PRO A 446 9.55 36.53 4.86
CA PRO A 446 8.95 36.37 3.55
C PRO A 446 9.03 37.68 2.76
N PRO A 447 8.88 37.64 1.43
CA PRO A 447 8.54 38.83 0.65
C PRO A 447 7.30 39.53 1.20
N GLN A 448 7.11 40.80 0.84
CA GLN A 448 5.98 41.58 1.34
C GLN A 448 4.65 40.84 1.11
N THR A 449 3.86 40.70 2.16
CA THR A 449 2.54 40.04 2.11
C THR A 449 1.45 41.04 2.46
N LEU A 450 0.27 40.87 1.86
CA LEU A 450 -0.92 41.62 2.23
C LEU A 450 -1.85 40.76 3.09
N PRO A 451 -2.62 41.35 4.04
CA PRO A 451 -3.64 40.62 4.76
C PRO A 451 -4.74 40.16 3.79
N PRO A 452 -5.39 39.01 4.03
CA PRO A 452 -6.37 38.43 3.11
C PRO A 452 -7.72 39.16 3.19
N THR A 453 -7.79 40.38 2.64
CA THR A 453 -8.97 41.28 2.73
C THR A 453 -9.36 41.84 1.36
N ALA A 454 -10.61 42.31 1.23
CA ALA A 454 -11.10 42.95 0.00
C ALA A 454 -10.22 44.14 -0.43
N LYS A 455 -9.73 44.95 0.51
CA LYS A 455 -8.82 46.08 0.25
C LYS A 455 -7.49 45.64 -0.37
N SER A 456 -6.99 44.46 0.04
CA SER A 456 -5.79 43.88 -0.57
C SER A 456 -6.06 43.45 -2.01
N VAL A 457 -7.24 42.91 -2.31
CA VAL A 457 -7.65 42.56 -3.68
C VAL A 457 -7.72 43.80 -4.56
N GLU A 458 -8.27 44.91 -4.07
CA GLU A 458 -8.25 46.20 -4.80
C GLU A 458 -6.81 46.63 -5.14
N THR A 459 -5.90 46.51 -4.17
CA THR A 459 -4.47 46.82 -4.36
C THR A 459 -3.83 45.92 -5.42
N ILE A 460 -4.17 44.62 -5.43
CA ILE A 460 -3.67 43.65 -6.42
C ILE A 460 -4.20 43.99 -7.82
N LYS A 461 -5.48 44.34 -7.95
CA LYS A 461 -6.11 44.69 -9.23
C LYS A 461 -5.47 45.91 -9.90
N GLN A 462 -4.96 46.87 -9.12
CA GLN A 462 -4.26 48.04 -9.65
C GLN A 462 -2.95 47.69 -10.34
N ASN A 463 -2.22 46.67 -9.86
CA ASN A 463 -0.99 46.20 -10.50
C ASN A 463 -0.80 44.68 -10.36
N PRO A 464 -1.56 43.87 -11.12
CA PRO A 464 -1.59 42.42 -10.93
C PRO A 464 -0.24 41.73 -11.12
N ASP A 465 0.61 42.27 -11.99
CA ASP A 465 1.87 41.63 -12.37
C ASP A 465 2.93 41.64 -11.24
N GLU A 466 2.70 42.39 -10.17
CA GLU A 466 3.59 42.45 -8.99
C GLU A 466 3.19 41.45 -7.89
N TRP A 467 2.20 40.59 -8.12
CA TRP A 467 1.64 39.71 -7.09
C TRP A 467 1.65 38.22 -7.45
N VAL A 468 1.80 37.42 -6.40
CA VAL A 468 1.65 35.97 -6.38
C VAL A 468 0.51 35.64 -5.43
N ILE A 469 -0.48 34.92 -5.94
CA ILE A 469 -1.63 34.45 -5.16
C ILE A 469 -1.40 32.97 -4.84
N LYS A 470 -1.61 32.60 -3.58
CA LYS A 470 -1.39 31.23 -3.12
C LYS A 470 -2.60 30.72 -2.34
N VAL A 471 -3.05 29.51 -2.65
CA VAL A 471 -3.99 28.76 -1.80
C VAL A 471 -3.24 28.34 -0.52
N PRO A 472 -3.76 28.65 0.69
CA PRO A 472 -3.03 28.46 1.95
C PRO A 472 -2.63 27.01 2.24
N THR A 473 -3.52 26.07 1.96
CA THR A 473 -3.44 24.66 2.36
C THR A 473 -2.75 23.74 1.34
N ASN A 474 -2.67 24.14 0.06
CA ASN A 474 -2.09 23.29 -0.99
C ASN A 474 -0.55 23.30 -0.95
N ALA A 475 0.04 22.12 -1.20
CA ALA A 475 1.48 21.90 -1.28
C ALA A 475 1.95 21.69 -2.74
N GLY A 476 3.26 21.72 -2.98
CA GLY A 476 3.83 21.23 -4.25
C GLY A 476 3.60 22.13 -5.48
N GLY A 477 3.26 23.40 -5.29
CA GLY A 477 3.06 24.39 -6.36
C GLY A 477 1.67 24.38 -7.00
N GLN A 478 0.76 23.49 -6.57
CA GLN A 478 -0.67 23.59 -6.86
C GLN A 478 -1.26 24.79 -6.10
N GLY A 479 -2.21 25.48 -6.73
CA GLY A 479 -2.79 26.70 -6.16
C GLY A 479 -1.85 27.91 -6.07
N VAL A 480 -0.71 27.91 -6.77
CA VAL A 480 0.21 29.06 -6.86
C VAL A 480 0.07 29.75 -8.20
N TYR A 481 -0.37 31.00 -8.18
CA TYR A 481 -0.62 31.83 -9.34
C TYR A 481 0.36 33.01 -9.37
N ILE A 482 1.41 32.91 -10.19
CA ILE A 482 2.30 34.05 -10.47
C ILE A 482 1.63 34.86 -11.58
N LEU A 483 0.93 35.93 -11.23
CA LEU A 483 0.03 36.64 -12.15
C LEU A 483 0.72 37.13 -13.42
N LYS A 484 1.97 37.60 -13.31
CA LYS A 484 2.84 38.01 -14.43
C LYS A 484 3.09 36.92 -15.48
N THR A 485 2.90 35.65 -15.12
CA THR A 485 3.14 34.50 -16.01
C THR A 485 1.89 33.95 -16.67
N LEU A 486 0.71 34.42 -16.26
CA LEU A 486 -0.58 33.93 -16.74
C LEU A 486 -1.00 34.64 -18.03
N SER A 487 -1.86 33.99 -18.82
CA SER A 487 -2.57 34.66 -19.92
C SER A 487 -3.57 35.67 -19.36
N LYS A 488 -3.97 36.65 -20.18
CA LYS A 488 -4.96 37.67 -19.78
C LYS A 488 -6.24 37.04 -19.22
N GLN A 489 -6.81 36.07 -19.94
CA GLN A 489 -8.00 35.33 -19.53
C GLN A 489 -7.80 34.63 -18.18
N LYS A 490 -6.71 33.86 -18.02
CA LYS A 490 -6.49 33.12 -16.77
C LYS A 490 -6.22 34.04 -15.58
N ARG A 491 -5.59 35.20 -15.83
CA ARG A 491 -5.37 36.23 -14.81
C ARG A 491 -6.70 36.85 -14.36
N GLU A 492 -7.61 37.14 -15.29
CA GLU A 492 -8.95 37.65 -14.97
C GLU A 492 -9.77 36.63 -14.16
N GLU A 493 -9.71 35.34 -14.51
CA GLU A 493 -10.32 34.27 -13.72
C GLU A 493 -9.79 34.25 -12.27
N VAL A 494 -8.46 34.32 -12.10
CA VAL A 494 -7.85 34.34 -10.76
C VAL A 494 -8.23 35.59 -9.97
N LEU A 495 -8.28 36.76 -10.61
CA LEU A 495 -8.71 37.99 -9.96
C LEU A 495 -10.18 37.96 -9.53
N LYS A 496 -11.04 37.27 -10.28
CA LYS A 496 -12.44 37.04 -9.89
C LYS A 496 -12.55 36.09 -8.69
N MET A 497 -11.80 35.00 -8.69
CA MET A 497 -11.77 34.04 -7.57
C MET A 497 -11.41 34.71 -6.23
N ILE A 498 -10.39 35.57 -6.21
CA ILE A 498 -9.98 36.26 -4.98
C ILE A 498 -10.94 37.38 -4.57
N GLU A 499 -11.69 37.95 -5.50
CA GLU A 499 -12.69 38.99 -5.21
C GLU A 499 -13.92 38.39 -4.54
N GLU A 500 -14.35 37.22 -4.99
CA GLU A 500 -15.46 36.49 -4.38
C GLU A 500 -15.14 36.03 -2.95
N LYS A 501 -13.89 35.61 -2.72
CA LYS A 501 -13.46 35.03 -1.43
C LYS A 501 -12.06 35.48 -1.01
N PRO A 502 -11.88 36.74 -0.59
CA PRO A 502 -10.56 37.31 -0.33
C PRO A 502 -9.82 36.66 0.86
N SER A 503 -10.55 36.08 1.82
CA SER A 503 -10.02 35.44 3.02
C SER A 503 -9.40 34.05 2.76
N GLU A 504 -9.74 33.40 1.64
CA GLU A 504 -9.28 32.04 1.30
C GLU A 504 -7.89 32.02 0.64
N TYR A 505 -7.23 33.16 0.42
CA TYR A 505 -5.97 33.26 -0.32
C TYR A 505 -4.89 34.03 0.43
N ALA A 506 -3.64 33.62 0.25
CA ALA A 506 -2.46 34.38 0.68
C ALA A 506 -1.91 35.22 -0.47
N TYR A 507 -1.62 36.49 -0.18
CA TYR A 507 -1.12 37.46 -1.14
C TYR A 507 0.34 37.81 -0.84
N GLN A 508 1.22 37.55 -1.80
CA GLN A 508 2.65 37.77 -1.67
C GLN A 508 3.19 38.54 -2.87
N GLN A 509 4.03 39.53 -2.61
CA GLN A 509 4.70 40.29 -3.67
C GLN A 509 5.63 39.39 -4.46
N LEU A 510 5.61 39.55 -5.78
CA LEU A 510 6.50 38.86 -6.70
C LEU A 510 7.94 39.30 -6.47
N VAL A 511 8.83 38.34 -6.26
CA VAL A 511 10.28 38.58 -6.16
C VAL A 511 11.03 38.01 -7.34
N LYS A 512 12.12 38.67 -7.71
CA LYS A 512 13.01 38.26 -8.81
C LYS A 512 13.99 37.22 -8.28
N ILE A 513 13.57 35.96 -8.30
CA ILE A 513 14.38 34.83 -7.81
C ILE A 513 15.67 34.68 -8.63
N ALA A 514 16.78 34.46 -7.93
CA ALA A 514 18.09 34.25 -8.53
C ALA A 514 18.15 33.05 -9.48
N ARG A 515 19.08 33.11 -10.43
CA ARG A 515 19.27 32.10 -11.48
C ARG A 515 20.55 31.29 -11.32
N ILE A 516 20.54 30.10 -11.91
CA ILE A 516 21.74 29.28 -12.16
C ILE A 516 21.86 28.95 -13.66
N PRO A 517 23.09 28.85 -14.20
CA PRO A 517 23.33 28.33 -15.54
C PRO A 517 23.04 26.83 -15.59
N VAL A 518 22.19 26.39 -16.50
CA VAL A 518 21.96 24.97 -16.80
C VAL A 518 22.17 24.72 -18.28
N ALA A 519 23.04 23.77 -18.62
CA ALA A 519 23.28 23.39 -20.00
C ALA A 519 22.06 22.64 -20.56
N VAL A 520 21.51 23.14 -21.66
CA VAL A 520 20.34 22.57 -22.34
C VAL A 520 20.61 22.37 -23.82
N GLN A 521 19.91 21.40 -24.42
CA GLN A 521 19.90 21.19 -25.86
C GLN A 521 18.52 21.54 -26.41
N ARG A 522 18.45 22.42 -27.41
CA ARG A 522 17.22 22.75 -28.13
C ARG A 522 17.39 22.43 -29.61
N LYS A 523 16.37 21.80 -30.22
CA LYS A 523 16.41 21.38 -31.64
C LYS A 523 16.83 22.52 -32.59
N ALA A 524 16.31 23.73 -32.36
CA ALA A 524 16.57 24.90 -33.22
C ALA A 524 17.80 25.74 -32.81
N GLU A 525 18.29 25.65 -31.56
CA GLU A 525 19.33 26.55 -31.03
C GLU A 525 20.64 25.83 -30.66
N GLY A 526 20.71 24.50 -30.80
CA GLY A 526 21.85 23.70 -30.39
C GLY A 526 22.01 23.63 -28.86
N PHE A 527 23.25 23.58 -28.39
CA PHE A 527 23.58 23.58 -26.95
C PHE A 527 23.75 25.02 -26.45
N LYS A 528 23.10 25.37 -25.34
CA LYS A 528 23.25 26.68 -24.69
C LYS A 528 23.04 26.60 -23.17
N PHE A 529 23.54 27.58 -22.44
CA PHE A 529 23.16 27.77 -21.05
C PHE A 529 21.79 28.47 -20.98
N ALA A 530 20.88 27.92 -20.20
CA ALA A 530 19.65 28.57 -19.78
C ALA A 530 19.80 29.08 -18.34
N ASN A 531 19.31 30.29 -18.07
CA ASN A 531 19.30 30.87 -16.72
C ASN A 531 18.01 30.49 -16.00
N LEU A 532 18.04 29.40 -15.24
CA LEU A 532 16.85 28.83 -14.59
C LEU A 532 16.73 29.36 -13.17
N ALA A 533 15.50 29.72 -12.74
CA ALA A 533 15.21 30.08 -11.34
C ALA A 533 15.65 28.95 -10.44
N ALA A 534 16.30 29.28 -9.33
CA ALA A 534 16.69 28.30 -8.34
C ALA A 534 16.39 28.75 -6.91
N ASP A 535 15.95 27.80 -6.09
CA ASP A 535 15.79 27.97 -4.64
C ASP A 535 16.67 26.98 -3.88
N ILE A 536 16.83 27.24 -2.59
CA ILE A 536 17.60 26.44 -1.65
C ILE A 536 16.67 26.01 -0.52
N ARG A 537 16.34 24.72 -0.48
CA ARG A 537 15.63 24.12 0.67
C ARG A 537 16.65 23.68 1.71
N THR A 538 16.52 24.21 2.91
CA THR A 538 17.39 23.92 4.06
C THR A 538 16.58 23.29 5.19
N TRP A 539 17.23 22.59 6.12
CA TRP A 539 16.56 21.93 7.24
C TRP A 539 17.04 22.48 8.58
N VAL A 540 16.08 22.77 9.44
CA VAL A 540 16.32 23.20 10.83
C VAL A 540 15.71 22.17 11.76
N PHE A 541 16.52 21.64 12.67
CA PHE A 541 16.11 20.68 13.68
C PHE A 541 16.11 21.31 15.06
N PHE A 542 15.14 20.94 15.90
CA PHE A 542 15.07 21.48 17.26
C PHE A 542 14.78 20.37 18.27
N GLY A 543 15.79 20.04 19.07
CA GLY A 543 15.72 19.00 20.09
C GLY A 543 14.80 19.30 21.27
N GLY A 544 14.63 18.31 22.15
CA GLY A 544 13.72 18.37 23.30
C GLY A 544 14.35 18.85 24.61
N ASN A 545 15.68 18.97 24.70
CA ASN A 545 16.31 19.39 25.95
C ASN A 545 16.09 20.89 26.20
N LYS A 546 16.22 21.31 27.46
CA LYS A 546 15.97 22.69 27.89
C LYS A 546 16.91 23.71 27.20
N ASP A 547 18.17 23.31 27.01
CA ASP A 547 19.23 24.18 26.49
C ASP A 547 19.57 23.88 25.02
N ASP A 548 18.80 23.01 24.36
CA ASP A 548 18.97 22.76 22.92
C ASP A 548 18.68 24.06 22.16
N LEU A 549 19.55 24.42 21.21
CA LEU A 549 19.27 25.45 20.21
C LEU A 549 18.79 24.80 18.92
N PRO A 550 17.93 25.46 18.12
CA PRO A 550 17.66 25.00 16.76
C PRO A 550 18.95 24.93 15.96
N ARG A 551 19.14 23.89 15.16
CA ARG A 551 20.36 23.66 14.37
C ARG A 551 20.01 23.53 12.90
N MET A 552 20.62 24.34 12.06
CA MET A 552 20.47 24.25 10.62
C MET A 552 21.54 23.31 10.08
N THR A 553 21.15 22.27 9.34
CA THR A 553 22.13 21.29 8.85
C THR A 553 22.98 21.89 7.73
N HIS A 554 24.23 21.47 7.60
CA HIS A 554 25.16 21.86 6.52
C HIS A 554 24.82 21.21 5.17
N ASN A 555 23.54 20.94 4.94
CA ASN A 555 23.00 20.30 3.77
C ASN A 555 21.79 21.09 3.26
N ALA A 556 21.65 21.20 1.95
CA ALA A 556 20.51 21.84 1.31
C ALA A 556 20.16 21.14 -0.01
N LEU A 557 18.91 21.21 -0.42
CA LEU A 557 18.48 20.82 -1.76
C LEU A 557 18.31 22.07 -2.62
N VAL A 558 19.12 22.20 -3.67
CA VAL A 558 18.91 23.23 -4.69
C VAL A 558 17.99 22.68 -5.77
N ARG A 559 16.88 23.37 -6.01
CA ARG A 559 15.94 23.02 -7.09
C ARG A 559 15.94 24.11 -8.14
N TYR A 560 15.86 23.72 -9.41
CA TYR A 560 15.78 24.67 -10.51
C TYR A 560 14.56 24.46 -11.40
N ALA A 561 14.06 25.56 -11.98
CA ALA A 561 12.87 25.57 -12.82
C ALA A 561 13.05 24.71 -14.09
N PRO A 562 12.01 23.99 -14.56
CA PRO A 562 12.11 23.13 -15.75
C PRO A 562 12.26 23.91 -17.06
N GLN A 563 11.89 25.19 -17.06
CA GLN A 563 11.84 26.03 -18.25
C GLN A 563 12.51 27.37 -17.98
N GLU A 564 13.15 27.92 -19.02
CA GLU A 564 13.73 29.26 -18.98
C GLU A 564 12.65 30.34 -19.14
N ARG A 565 11.61 30.07 -19.92
CA ARG A 565 10.51 30.99 -20.26
C ARG A 565 9.15 30.31 -20.07
N GLY A 566 8.09 31.11 -20.02
CA GLY A 566 6.71 30.64 -19.89
C GLY A 566 6.24 30.48 -18.44
N LYS A 567 5.07 29.84 -18.26
CA LYS A 567 4.40 29.69 -16.96
C LYS A 567 5.30 29.04 -15.89
N MET A 568 6.18 28.13 -16.30
CA MET A 568 7.06 27.37 -15.39
C MET A 568 8.43 28.03 -15.16
N SER A 569 8.68 29.22 -15.70
CA SER A 569 10.00 29.90 -15.63
C SER A 569 10.47 30.29 -14.22
N SER A 570 9.56 30.30 -13.25
CA SER A 570 9.84 30.67 -11.85
C SER A 570 9.22 29.70 -10.84
N ILE A 571 8.82 28.49 -11.30
CA ILE A 571 8.30 27.41 -10.44
C ILE A 571 9.34 26.29 -10.44
N VAL A 572 9.92 26.01 -9.27
CA VAL A 572 11.07 25.10 -9.11
C VAL A 572 10.70 23.73 -8.55
N ASN A 573 9.44 23.52 -8.17
CA ASN A 573 8.97 22.28 -7.57
C ASN A 573 9.25 21.07 -8.47
N THR A 574 9.74 19.97 -7.90
CA THR A 574 10.00 18.72 -8.64
C THR A 574 8.72 18.12 -9.23
N SER A 575 7.58 18.24 -8.53
CA SER A 575 6.23 17.89 -9.04
C SER A 575 5.85 18.65 -10.33
N ALA A 576 6.43 19.83 -10.53
CA ALA A 576 6.28 20.65 -11.72
C ALA A 576 7.32 20.35 -12.81
N GLY A 577 8.21 19.37 -12.58
CA GLY A 577 9.30 18.98 -13.48
C GLY A 577 10.65 19.64 -13.17
N GLY A 578 10.78 20.38 -12.06
CA GLY A 578 12.04 21.01 -11.65
C GLY A 578 13.17 20.00 -11.40
N GLY A 579 14.40 20.42 -11.68
CA GLY A 579 15.61 19.58 -11.53
C GLY A 579 16.43 19.93 -10.29
N TYR A 580 17.53 19.20 -10.06
CA TYR A 580 18.42 19.38 -8.90
C TYR A 580 19.82 19.84 -9.29
N ALA A 581 20.41 20.70 -8.45
CA ALA A 581 21.79 21.13 -8.55
C ALA A 581 22.58 20.75 -7.26
N PRO A 582 23.88 20.41 -7.38
CA PRO A 582 24.73 20.17 -6.21
C PRO A 582 24.88 21.43 -5.37
N PHE A 583 24.81 21.28 -4.05
CA PHE A 583 24.99 22.35 -3.07
C PHE A 583 26.15 22.04 -2.12
N VAL A 584 26.98 23.05 -1.86
CA VAL A 584 28.05 22.97 -0.86
C VAL A 584 28.18 24.28 -0.09
N ILE A 585 28.64 24.20 1.15
CA ILE A 585 29.00 25.36 1.95
C ILE A 585 30.52 25.48 1.96
N VAL A 586 31.05 26.51 1.31
CA VAL A 586 32.48 26.80 1.23
C VAL A 586 32.93 27.47 2.51
N ASP A 587 34.01 26.96 3.09
CA ASP A 587 34.59 27.51 4.31
C ASP A 587 35.37 28.80 4.00
N ASP A 588 34.83 29.91 4.48
CA ASP A 588 35.46 31.23 4.43
C ASP A 588 35.75 31.80 5.83
N VAL A 589 35.65 30.96 6.87
CA VAL A 589 35.85 31.35 8.28
C VAL A 589 36.88 30.47 9.01
N GLU A 590 37.52 29.54 8.30
CA GLU A 590 38.48 28.59 8.84
C GLU A 590 37.87 27.70 9.95
N ASP A 591 36.66 27.17 9.70
CA ASP A 591 35.96 26.29 10.64
C ASP A 591 36.76 25.00 10.88
N GLN A 592 36.93 24.62 12.14
CA GLN A 592 37.69 23.42 12.51
C GLN A 592 37.07 22.11 11.99
N ASN A 593 35.77 22.13 11.71
CA ASN A 593 35.03 20.98 11.20
C ASN A 593 34.96 20.97 9.67
N SER A 594 35.57 21.93 8.97
CA SER A 594 35.58 21.93 7.51
C SER A 594 36.48 20.81 6.97
N VAL A 595 36.05 20.21 5.87
CA VAL A 595 36.64 19.01 5.27
C VAL A 595 36.97 19.23 3.80
N TYR A 596 37.78 18.35 3.21
CA TYR A 596 37.98 18.36 1.77
C TYR A 596 36.83 17.67 1.04
N ALA A 597 36.72 17.89 -0.27
CA ALA A 597 35.65 17.29 -1.08
C ALA A 597 35.64 15.76 -1.01
N SER A 598 36.82 15.12 -0.93
CA SER A 598 36.97 13.66 -0.76
C SER A 598 36.30 13.13 0.51
N ASP A 599 36.35 13.90 1.61
CA ASP A 599 35.76 13.54 2.89
C ASP A 599 34.25 13.83 2.90
N LEU A 600 33.82 14.95 2.26
CA LEU A 600 32.40 15.28 2.09
C LEU A 600 31.63 14.18 1.34
N ILE A 601 32.27 13.58 0.33
CA ILE A 601 31.65 12.56 -0.53
C ILE A 601 31.88 11.13 -0.04
N ALA A 602 32.66 10.94 1.03
CA ALA A 602 32.98 9.63 1.57
C ALA A 602 31.69 8.80 1.78
N PRO A 603 31.71 7.48 1.48
CA PRO A 603 30.57 6.63 1.72
C PRO A 603 30.11 6.72 3.19
N ILE A 604 28.83 7.01 3.39
CA ILE A 604 28.23 7.00 4.73
C ILE A 604 27.80 5.57 5.00
N GLU A 605 28.31 5.00 6.08
CA GLU A 605 27.88 3.68 6.54
C GLU A 605 26.56 3.78 7.33
N PRO A 606 25.59 2.89 7.08
CA PRO A 606 24.38 2.80 7.87
C PRO A 606 24.64 2.59 9.38
N ILE A 607 23.89 3.26 10.26
CA ILE A 607 24.06 3.14 11.72
C ILE A 607 23.56 1.78 12.20
N GLN A 608 24.34 1.07 13.01
CA GLN A 608 23.94 -0.24 13.56
C GLN A 608 22.61 -0.16 14.32
N ILE A 609 21.66 -1.03 13.97
CA ILE A 609 20.37 -1.14 14.64
C ILE A 609 20.48 -2.21 15.74
N LYS A 610 20.08 -1.85 16.95
CA LYS A 610 20.14 -2.72 18.15
C LYS A 610 18.82 -3.39 18.50
N THR A 611 17.76 -3.05 17.80
CA THR A 611 16.43 -3.60 18.01
C THR A 611 16.24 -4.83 17.13
N ASP A 612 15.52 -5.82 17.63
CA ASP A 612 15.04 -6.94 16.81
C ASP A 612 14.23 -6.46 15.61
N MET A 613 14.21 -7.26 14.55
CA MET A 613 13.56 -6.83 13.34
C MET A 613 12.05 -6.65 13.51
N PRO A 614 11.48 -5.56 12.96
CA PRO A 614 10.05 -5.43 12.84
C PRO A 614 9.47 -6.62 12.07
N VAL A 615 8.35 -7.17 12.53
CA VAL A 615 7.79 -8.45 12.02
C VAL A 615 7.60 -8.49 10.50
N PHE A 616 7.09 -7.41 9.89
CA PHE A 616 6.83 -7.37 8.45
C PHE A 616 8.11 -7.16 7.65
N VAL A 617 9.06 -6.37 8.15
CA VAL A 617 10.39 -6.25 7.54
C VAL A 617 11.06 -7.62 7.47
N ALA A 618 11.03 -8.39 8.55
CA ALA A 618 11.60 -9.73 8.60
C ALA A 618 10.92 -10.68 7.58
N ALA A 619 9.60 -10.67 7.49
CA ALA A 619 8.85 -11.48 6.52
C ALA A 619 9.14 -11.07 5.06
N GLN A 620 9.35 -9.78 4.81
CA GLN A 620 9.71 -9.27 3.49
C GLN A 620 11.15 -9.64 3.09
N MET A 621 12.09 -9.77 4.04
CA MET A 621 13.42 -10.32 3.76
C MET A 621 13.34 -11.77 3.25
N VAL A 622 12.45 -12.58 3.83
CA VAL A 622 12.18 -13.94 3.32
C VAL A 622 11.63 -13.87 1.90
N GLN A 623 10.77 -12.89 1.56
CA GLN A 623 10.28 -12.74 0.19
C GLN A 623 11.41 -12.43 -0.79
N ILE A 624 12.32 -11.52 -0.45
CA ILE A 624 13.50 -11.24 -1.28
C ILE A 624 14.35 -12.50 -1.48
N ALA A 625 14.56 -13.30 -0.44
CA ALA A 625 15.31 -14.56 -0.54
C ALA A 625 14.65 -15.53 -1.53
N ARG A 626 13.32 -15.62 -1.54
CA ARG A 626 12.58 -16.41 -2.54
C ARG A 626 12.79 -15.88 -3.95
N MET A 627 12.74 -14.56 -4.12
CA MET A 627 12.95 -13.93 -5.43
C MET A 627 14.37 -14.13 -5.93
N LEU A 628 15.37 -14.11 -5.04
CA LEU A 628 16.75 -14.45 -5.37
C LEU A 628 16.90 -15.89 -5.86
N ARG A 629 16.26 -16.83 -5.15
CA ARG A 629 16.25 -18.24 -5.53
C ARG A 629 15.54 -18.47 -6.88
N GLU A 630 14.36 -17.88 -7.07
CA GLU A 630 13.65 -17.93 -8.35
C GLU A 630 14.51 -17.35 -9.48
N ALA A 631 15.18 -16.23 -9.25
CA ALA A 631 16.08 -15.64 -10.24
C ALA A 631 17.23 -16.58 -10.61
N LYS A 632 17.81 -17.28 -9.61
CA LYS A 632 18.84 -18.29 -9.84
C LYS A 632 18.29 -19.46 -10.67
N ASP A 633 17.13 -19.98 -10.31
CA ASP A 633 16.48 -21.10 -11.00
C ASP A 633 16.21 -20.72 -12.47
N LEU A 634 15.67 -19.53 -12.72
CA LEU A 634 15.48 -18.99 -14.08
C LEU A 634 16.77 -18.85 -14.88
N LEU A 635 17.86 -18.37 -14.25
CA LEU A 635 19.17 -18.23 -14.89
C LEU A 635 19.82 -19.59 -15.20
N SER A 636 19.44 -20.65 -14.49
CA SER A 636 19.94 -22.01 -14.69
C SER A 636 19.26 -22.78 -15.82
N LYS A 637 18.04 -22.37 -16.23
CA LYS A 637 17.33 -22.96 -17.37
C LYS A 637 18.11 -22.81 -18.67
N ASP A 638 17.98 -23.77 -19.58
CA ASP A 638 18.57 -23.71 -20.92
C ASP A 638 18.08 -22.46 -21.68
N VAL A 639 16.76 -22.30 -21.73
CA VAL A 639 16.08 -21.12 -22.27
C VAL A 639 15.59 -20.25 -21.12
N THR A 640 16.06 -19.00 -21.07
CA THR A 640 15.60 -18.00 -20.10
C THR A 640 15.07 -16.79 -20.85
N TYR A 641 13.81 -16.43 -20.61
CA TYR A 641 13.20 -15.26 -21.23
C TYR A 641 13.50 -13.99 -20.41
N ALA A 642 13.86 -12.91 -21.10
CA ALA A 642 14.19 -11.63 -20.49
C ALA A 642 13.03 -11.04 -19.69
N TYR A 643 11.80 -11.30 -20.11
CA TYR A 643 10.59 -10.79 -19.48
C TYR A 643 10.39 -11.36 -18.06
N GLU A 644 10.56 -12.66 -17.87
CA GLU A 644 10.41 -13.31 -16.55
C GLU A 644 11.36 -12.71 -15.51
N LEU A 645 12.63 -12.54 -15.89
CA LEU A 645 13.62 -11.89 -15.02
C LEU A 645 13.35 -10.40 -14.83
N LEU A 646 12.78 -9.70 -15.83
CA LEU A 646 12.43 -8.29 -15.68
C LEU A 646 11.29 -8.13 -14.67
N GLU A 647 10.23 -8.92 -14.82
CA GLU A 647 9.08 -8.92 -13.91
C GLU A 647 9.52 -9.25 -12.47
N LEU A 648 10.38 -10.27 -12.31
CA LEU A 648 10.94 -10.62 -11.02
C LEU A 648 11.81 -9.50 -10.44
N SER A 649 12.69 -8.89 -11.24
CA SER A 649 13.56 -7.79 -10.81
C SER A 649 12.77 -6.53 -10.45
N GLU A 650 11.72 -6.22 -11.20
CA GLU A 650 10.76 -5.16 -10.89
C GLU A 650 10.04 -5.42 -9.57
N GLY A 651 9.61 -6.66 -9.33
CA GLY A 651 9.07 -7.09 -8.05
C GLY A 651 10.09 -6.94 -6.91
N MET A 652 11.35 -7.33 -7.12
CA MET A 652 12.41 -7.16 -6.12
C MET A 652 12.61 -5.68 -5.80
N LYS A 653 12.61 -4.81 -6.80
CA LYS A 653 12.68 -3.35 -6.62
C LYS A 653 11.52 -2.85 -5.75
N VAL A 654 10.28 -3.29 -6.01
CA VAL A 654 9.11 -2.90 -5.21
C VAL A 654 9.25 -3.36 -3.76
N GLN A 655 9.62 -4.62 -3.53
CA GLN A 655 9.77 -5.15 -2.18
C GLN A 655 10.95 -4.50 -1.42
N LEU A 656 12.05 -4.21 -2.11
CA LEU A 656 13.21 -3.52 -1.50
C LEU A 656 12.85 -2.11 -1.02
N LYS A 657 11.93 -1.40 -1.70
CA LYS A 657 11.43 -0.09 -1.28
C LYS A 657 10.70 -0.08 0.06
N GLU A 658 10.59 -1.22 0.74
CA GLU A 658 9.99 -1.35 2.08
C GLU A 658 10.99 -1.83 3.15
N ILE A 659 12.14 -2.39 2.77
CA ILE A 659 13.12 -2.96 3.73
C ILE A 659 14.55 -2.43 3.59
N LEU A 660 14.80 -1.56 2.61
CA LEU A 660 16.16 -1.17 2.21
C LEU A 660 16.98 -0.52 3.35
N SER A 661 16.35 0.11 4.34
CA SER A 661 17.02 0.69 5.51
C SER A 661 17.63 -0.34 6.47
N PHE A 662 17.11 -1.57 6.47
CA PHE A 662 17.67 -2.71 7.22
C PHE A 662 18.78 -3.41 6.44
N LEU A 663 18.73 -3.30 5.12
CA LEU A 663 19.82 -3.66 4.22
C LEU A 663 20.73 -2.44 4.01
N HIS A 664 21.70 -2.56 3.10
CA HIS A 664 22.50 -1.42 2.70
C HIS A 664 21.74 -0.60 1.64
N PRO A 665 21.50 0.72 1.80
CA PRO A 665 20.77 1.52 0.81
C PRO A 665 21.31 1.48 -0.62
N ARG A 666 22.61 1.22 -0.79
CA ARG A 666 23.24 1.06 -2.12
C ARG A 666 23.00 -0.30 -2.78
N SER A 667 22.49 -1.30 -2.07
CA SER A 667 22.31 -2.65 -2.64
C SER A 667 21.32 -2.64 -3.81
N ILE A 668 20.31 -1.75 -3.78
CA ILE A 668 19.28 -1.60 -4.81
C ILE A 668 19.86 -1.24 -6.19
N GLU A 669 21.06 -0.65 -6.26
CA GLU A 669 21.72 -0.31 -7.53
C GLU A 669 21.92 -1.54 -8.42
N SER A 670 22.20 -2.70 -7.81
CA SER A 670 22.38 -3.95 -8.54
C SER A 670 21.09 -4.40 -9.23
N VAL A 671 19.95 -4.24 -8.55
CA VAL A 671 18.62 -4.56 -9.11
C VAL A 671 18.28 -3.59 -10.23
N TYR A 672 18.54 -2.29 -10.06
CA TYR A 672 18.33 -1.30 -11.12
C TYR A 672 19.18 -1.55 -12.36
N LYS A 673 20.45 -1.97 -12.19
CA LYS A 673 21.33 -2.34 -13.31
C LYS A 673 20.76 -3.54 -14.09
N ILE A 674 20.19 -4.54 -13.40
CA ILE A 674 19.51 -5.67 -14.03
C ILE A 674 18.28 -5.21 -14.81
N ILE A 675 17.41 -4.40 -14.18
CA ILE A 675 16.21 -3.84 -14.82
C ILE A 675 16.59 -3.06 -16.08
N ASP A 676 17.54 -2.13 -15.98
CA ASP A 676 18.01 -1.35 -17.13
C ASP A 676 18.51 -2.28 -18.24
N MET A 677 19.28 -3.32 -17.94
CA MET A 677 19.76 -4.27 -18.95
C MET A 677 18.62 -5.03 -19.68
N LEU A 678 17.52 -5.31 -18.99
CA LEU A 678 16.39 -6.08 -19.52
C LEU A 678 15.36 -5.18 -20.24
N GLU A 679 15.06 -4.00 -19.71
CA GLU A 679 14.09 -3.05 -20.29
C GLU A 679 14.44 -2.63 -21.73
N HIS A 680 15.73 -2.47 -22.03
CA HIS A 680 16.18 -2.08 -23.38
C HIS A 680 15.91 -3.15 -24.45
N ARG A 681 15.61 -4.38 -24.02
CA ARG A 681 15.36 -5.50 -24.92
C ARG A 681 13.87 -5.69 -25.18
N ILE A 682 12.99 -5.34 -24.23
CA ILE A 682 11.58 -5.78 -24.25
C ILE A 682 10.65 -4.77 -24.92
N GLY A 683 9.89 -5.22 -25.92
CA GLY A 683 8.82 -4.45 -26.56
C GLY A 683 7.56 -4.38 -25.68
N LYS A 684 7.46 -3.36 -24.81
CA LYS A 684 6.32 -3.20 -23.86
C LYS A 684 4.95 -3.13 -24.55
N THR A 685 4.90 -2.59 -25.77
CA THR A 685 3.66 -2.47 -26.56
C THR A 685 3.09 -3.82 -26.98
N ASP A 686 3.95 -4.74 -27.43
CA ASP A 686 3.50 -6.04 -27.95
C ASP A 686 3.03 -6.95 -26.82
N LEU A 687 3.69 -6.87 -25.65
CA LEU A 687 3.24 -7.52 -24.42
C LEU A 687 1.85 -7.05 -23.99
N LYS A 688 1.61 -5.72 -24.02
CA LYS A 688 0.29 -5.16 -23.69
C LYS A 688 -0.78 -5.69 -24.64
N LYS A 689 -0.52 -5.63 -25.95
CA LYS A 689 -1.42 -6.17 -26.99
C LYS A 689 -1.71 -7.66 -26.83
N HIS A 690 -0.70 -8.46 -26.43
CA HIS A 690 -0.89 -9.88 -26.16
C HIS A 690 -1.82 -10.09 -24.97
N LYS A 691 -1.61 -9.39 -23.84
CA LYS A 691 -2.48 -9.49 -22.66
C LYS A 691 -3.91 -9.02 -22.95
N GLU A 692 -4.07 -7.90 -23.65
CA GLU A 692 -5.37 -7.39 -24.11
C GLU A 692 -6.08 -8.42 -25.00
N PHE A 693 -5.36 -9.04 -25.95
CA PHE A 693 -5.92 -10.08 -26.81
C PHE A 693 -6.40 -11.32 -26.04
N ILE A 694 -5.60 -11.83 -25.09
CA ILE A 694 -6.00 -12.97 -24.25
C ILE A 694 -7.23 -12.60 -23.41
N SER A 695 -7.20 -11.41 -22.79
CA SER A 695 -8.32 -10.87 -22.00
C SER A 695 -9.62 -10.81 -22.81
N ASP A 696 -9.57 -10.23 -24.01
CA ASP A 696 -10.72 -10.12 -24.92
C ASP A 696 -11.25 -11.49 -25.34
N SER A 697 -10.34 -12.44 -25.59
CA SER A 697 -10.71 -13.80 -25.98
C SER A 697 -11.42 -14.53 -24.84
N GLN A 698 -10.99 -14.34 -23.58
CA GLN A 698 -11.66 -14.93 -22.41
C GLN A 698 -13.08 -14.39 -22.21
N LEU A 699 -13.27 -13.07 -22.37
CA LEU A 699 -14.61 -12.47 -22.29
C LEU A 699 -15.52 -13.01 -23.40
N THR A 700 -14.99 -13.11 -24.63
CA THR A 700 -15.72 -13.66 -25.78
C THR A 700 -16.08 -15.13 -25.57
N LEU A 701 -15.16 -15.94 -25.02
CA LEU A 701 -15.38 -17.35 -24.71
C LEU A 701 -16.59 -17.54 -23.81
N VAL A 702 -16.70 -16.78 -22.72
CA VAL A 702 -17.84 -16.86 -21.79
C VAL A 702 -19.15 -16.50 -22.47
N SER A 703 -19.17 -15.45 -23.29
CA SER A 703 -20.37 -15.06 -24.05
C SER A 703 -20.82 -16.13 -25.04
N ILE A 704 -19.91 -16.90 -25.63
CA ILE A 704 -20.24 -18.01 -26.53
C ILE A 704 -20.77 -19.21 -25.72
N LEU A 705 -20.05 -19.63 -24.68
CA LEU A 705 -20.42 -20.79 -23.87
C LEU A 705 -21.79 -20.62 -23.21
N LYS A 706 -22.13 -19.40 -22.77
CA LYS A 706 -23.43 -19.15 -22.16
C LYS A 706 -24.61 -19.44 -23.10
N GLN A 707 -24.46 -19.20 -24.42
CA GLN A 707 -25.51 -19.42 -25.41
C GLN A 707 -25.83 -20.90 -25.65
N ILE A 708 -24.95 -21.82 -25.24
CA ILE A 708 -25.08 -23.26 -25.49
C ILE A 708 -25.11 -24.09 -24.20
N GLU A 709 -25.12 -23.46 -23.03
CA GLU A 709 -25.07 -24.16 -21.73
C GLU A 709 -26.26 -25.09 -21.50
N ASP A 710 -27.44 -24.74 -22.04
CA ASP A 710 -28.68 -25.50 -21.87
C ASP A 710 -28.77 -26.77 -22.73
N TYR A 711 -27.79 -27.03 -23.61
CA TYR A 711 -27.82 -28.15 -24.55
C TYR A 711 -27.29 -29.45 -23.91
N PRO A 712 -27.88 -30.63 -24.20
CA PRO A 712 -27.48 -31.91 -23.60
C PRO A 712 -26.02 -32.32 -23.84
N GLU A 713 -25.40 -31.88 -24.94
CA GLU A 713 -24.03 -32.20 -25.34
C GLU A 713 -23.00 -31.27 -24.66
N PHE A 714 -23.45 -30.17 -24.04
CA PHE A 714 -22.58 -29.16 -23.44
C PHE A 714 -21.72 -29.70 -22.30
N PRO A 715 -22.23 -30.56 -21.38
CA PRO A 715 -21.42 -31.30 -20.41
C PRO A 715 -20.12 -31.88 -20.97
N ILE A 716 -20.22 -32.65 -22.07
CA ILE A 716 -19.07 -33.33 -22.68
C ILE A 716 -18.14 -32.30 -23.32
N PHE A 717 -18.70 -31.30 -24.01
CA PHE A 717 -17.89 -30.24 -24.61
C PHE A 717 -17.12 -29.42 -23.57
N ARG A 718 -17.78 -29.06 -22.46
CA ARG A 718 -17.17 -28.33 -21.36
C ARG A 718 -16.06 -29.14 -20.70
N ASP A 719 -16.24 -30.45 -20.53
CA ASP A 719 -15.20 -31.35 -20.02
C ASP A 719 -13.92 -31.30 -20.88
N ILE A 720 -14.07 -31.28 -22.22
CA ILE A 720 -12.94 -31.14 -23.15
C ILE A 720 -12.27 -29.77 -22.97
N ILE A 721 -13.05 -28.69 -22.84
CA ILE A 721 -12.51 -27.33 -22.65
C ILE A 721 -11.76 -27.19 -21.32
N ASP A 722 -12.26 -27.80 -20.24
CA ASP A 722 -11.62 -27.79 -18.92
C ASP A 722 -10.22 -28.43 -18.92
N ASN A 723 -9.93 -29.29 -19.90
CA ASN A 723 -8.61 -29.89 -20.09
C ASN A 723 -7.61 -28.99 -20.85
N ILE A 724 -8.08 -27.89 -21.46
CA ILE A 724 -7.24 -26.99 -22.25
C ILE A 724 -6.49 -26.04 -21.30
N ARG A 725 -5.16 -26.11 -21.31
CA ARG A 725 -4.28 -25.31 -20.44
C ARG A 725 -4.34 -23.81 -20.77
N ALA A 726 -4.61 -23.45 -22.01
CA ALA A 726 -4.80 -22.08 -22.48
C ALA A 726 -6.00 -21.36 -21.80
N THR A 727 -6.96 -22.10 -21.24
CA THR A 727 -8.07 -21.51 -20.47
C THR A 727 -7.64 -21.05 -19.07
N ASN A 728 -6.52 -21.58 -18.56
CA ASN A 728 -5.95 -21.16 -17.30
C ASN A 728 -5.22 -19.82 -17.47
N THR A 729 -5.84 -18.75 -16.98
CA THR A 729 -5.33 -17.38 -17.04
C THR A 729 -3.89 -17.24 -16.52
N ASP A 730 -3.57 -17.87 -15.38
CA ASP A 730 -2.23 -17.81 -14.81
C ASP A 730 -1.22 -18.53 -15.72
N LYS A 731 -1.61 -19.67 -16.30
CA LYS A 731 -0.75 -20.45 -17.17
C LYS A 731 -0.50 -19.75 -18.50
N ILE A 732 -1.55 -19.33 -19.21
CA ILE A 732 -1.44 -18.67 -20.53
C ILE A 732 -0.67 -17.35 -20.48
N ILE A 733 -0.81 -16.58 -19.41
CA ILE A 733 -0.13 -15.29 -19.26
C ILE A 733 1.33 -15.44 -18.83
N TYR A 734 1.72 -16.51 -18.13
CA TYR A 734 3.05 -16.55 -17.51
C TYR A 734 3.92 -17.74 -17.92
N ASN A 735 3.36 -18.95 -18.06
CA ASN A 735 4.14 -20.19 -18.13
C ASN A 735 3.69 -21.14 -19.27
N TYR A 736 3.01 -20.62 -20.28
CA TYR A 736 2.51 -21.42 -21.41
C TYR A 736 3.59 -21.61 -22.47
N ASN A 737 4.05 -22.85 -22.60
CA ASN A 737 5.20 -23.21 -23.44
C ASN A 737 4.80 -23.99 -24.71
N GLN A 738 5.77 -24.42 -25.50
CA GLN A 738 5.53 -25.14 -26.75
C GLN A 738 4.97 -26.57 -26.54
N ASP A 739 5.30 -27.22 -25.42
CA ASP A 739 4.76 -28.53 -25.08
C ASP A 739 3.29 -28.40 -24.69
N ASP A 740 2.95 -27.40 -23.87
CA ASP A 740 1.55 -27.06 -23.54
C ASP A 740 0.75 -26.75 -24.82
N LYS A 741 1.33 -25.96 -25.73
CA LYS A 741 0.73 -25.65 -27.03
C LYS A 741 0.45 -26.88 -27.87
N SER A 742 1.40 -27.81 -27.92
CA SER A 742 1.26 -29.05 -28.68
C SER A 742 0.15 -29.93 -28.10
N LEU A 743 0.10 -30.06 -26.76
CA LEU A 743 -0.95 -30.83 -26.08
C LEU A 743 -2.34 -30.20 -26.25
N ASP A 744 -2.46 -28.88 -26.08
CA ASP A 744 -3.74 -28.19 -26.22
C ASP A 744 -4.27 -28.22 -27.66
N LEU A 745 -3.39 -28.22 -28.68
CA LEU A 745 -3.82 -28.39 -30.08
C LEU A 745 -4.46 -29.76 -30.33
N VAL A 746 -3.94 -30.82 -29.70
CA VAL A 746 -4.55 -32.17 -29.79
C VAL A 746 -5.94 -32.16 -29.16
N ILE A 747 -6.09 -31.55 -27.98
CA ILE A 747 -7.38 -31.46 -27.28
C ILE A 747 -8.39 -30.63 -28.10
N ILE A 748 -7.92 -29.61 -28.83
CA ILE A 748 -8.77 -28.84 -29.75
C ILE A 748 -9.26 -29.71 -30.91
N ASP A 749 -8.43 -30.59 -31.46
CA ASP A 749 -8.85 -31.51 -32.52
C ASP A 749 -9.89 -32.51 -32.00
N ASP A 750 -9.78 -32.97 -30.75
CA ASP A 750 -10.82 -33.78 -30.09
C ASP A 750 -12.15 -33.00 -29.94
N ALA A 751 -12.07 -31.72 -29.55
CA ALA A 751 -13.23 -30.84 -29.44
C ALA A 751 -13.91 -30.61 -30.81
N ILE A 752 -13.13 -30.47 -31.88
CA ILE A 752 -13.60 -30.35 -33.27
C ILE A 752 -14.29 -31.65 -33.69
N SER A 753 -13.66 -32.81 -33.45
CA SER A 753 -14.26 -34.12 -33.78
C SER A 753 -15.56 -34.39 -33.02
N PHE A 754 -15.65 -33.90 -31.77
CA PHE A 754 -16.90 -33.96 -31.01
C PHE A 754 -17.96 -33.04 -31.63
N ALA A 755 -17.62 -31.79 -31.98
CA ALA A 755 -18.53 -30.86 -32.63
C ALA A 755 -19.08 -31.38 -33.97
N GLU A 756 -18.28 -32.08 -34.77
CA GLU A 756 -18.72 -32.70 -36.04
C GLU A 756 -19.83 -33.75 -35.85
N LYS A 757 -19.94 -34.36 -34.66
CA LYS A 757 -20.93 -35.39 -34.33
C LYS A 757 -22.21 -34.81 -33.72
N VAL A 758 -22.28 -33.50 -33.49
CA VAL A 758 -23.46 -32.83 -32.93
C VAL A 758 -24.47 -32.53 -34.03
N ASP A 759 -25.70 -32.99 -33.86
CA ASP A 759 -26.78 -32.84 -34.85
C ASP A 759 -27.36 -31.41 -34.89
N ASP A 760 -27.40 -30.71 -33.75
CA ASP A 760 -27.91 -29.34 -33.68
C ASP A 760 -26.94 -28.35 -34.34
N LYS A 761 -27.37 -27.73 -35.44
CA LYS A 761 -26.53 -26.81 -36.23
C LYS A 761 -26.15 -25.53 -35.51
N PHE A 762 -27.00 -25.03 -34.60
CA PHE A 762 -26.68 -23.81 -33.85
C PHE A 762 -25.57 -24.11 -32.84
N MET A 763 -25.73 -25.19 -32.07
CA MET A 763 -24.74 -25.66 -31.11
C MET A 763 -23.42 -26.01 -31.80
N GLN A 764 -23.46 -26.81 -32.87
CA GLN A 764 -22.29 -27.19 -33.64
C GLN A 764 -21.52 -25.94 -34.13
N ARG A 765 -22.21 -24.93 -34.67
CA ARG A 765 -21.58 -23.66 -35.08
C ARG A 765 -20.89 -22.97 -33.90
N LYS A 766 -21.54 -22.90 -32.73
CA LYS A 766 -20.99 -22.26 -31.52
C LYS A 766 -19.80 -23.04 -30.95
N MET A 767 -19.78 -24.36 -31.05
CA MET A 767 -18.63 -25.19 -30.71
C MET A 767 -17.45 -24.93 -31.66
N PHE A 768 -17.70 -24.77 -32.97
CA PHE A 768 -16.66 -24.36 -33.92
C PHE A 768 -16.15 -22.94 -33.68
N GLU A 769 -17.02 -21.99 -33.34
CA GLU A 769 -16.60 -20.63 -32.93
C GLU A 769 -15.69 -20.69 -31.68
N THR A 770 -16.05 -21.53 -30.70
CA THR A 770 -15.28 -21.73 -29.46
C THR A 770 -13.90 -22.34 -29.75
N THR A 771 -13.85 -23.43 -30.50
CA THR A 771 -12.57 -24.10 -30.84
C THR A 771 -11.69 -23.23 -31.72
N HIS A 772 -12.27 -22.43 -32.63
CA HIS A 772 -11.52 -21.44 -33.41
C HIS A 772 -10.89 -20.37 -32.52
N LEU A 773 -11.65 -19.79 -31.58
CA LEU A 773 -11.16 -18.78 -30.65
C LEU A 773 -10.03 -19.33 -29.77
N LEU A 774 -10.21 -20.53 -29.20
CA LEU A 774 -9.18 -21.19 -28.41
C LEU A 774 -7.92 -21.50 -29.24
N LYS A 775 -8.08 -21.94 -30.49
CA LYS A 775 -6.94 -22.15 -31.41
C LYS A 775 -6.18 -20.85 -31.69
N GLN A 776 -6.88 -19.71 -31.80
CA GLN A 776 -6.23 -18.40 -31.93
C GLN A 776 -5.48 -18.01 -30.65
N MET A 777 -6.05 -18.24 -29.46
CA MET A 777 -5.37 -18.03 -28.18
C MET A 777 -4.09 -18.87 -28.08
N ILE A 778 -4.19 -20.17 -28.36
CA ILE A 778 -3.09 -21.14 -28.36
C ILE A 778 -1.99 -20.76 -29.36
N SER A 779 -2.36 -20.23 -30.51
CA SER A 779 -1.42 -19.84 -31.57
C SER A 779 -0.77 -18.48 -31.35
N LYS A 780 -1.26 -17.69 -30.39
CA LYS A 780 -0.73 -16.36 -30.10
C LYS A 780 0.53 -16.47 -29.26
N ASP A 781 1.70 -16.42 -29.90
CA ASP A 781 2.95 -16.47 -29.16
C ASP A 781 3.17 -15.21 -28.29
N MET A 782 3.71 -15.41 -27.09
CA MET A 782 4.13 -14.31 -26.23
C MET A 782 5.40 -13.66 -26.83
N PRO A 783 5.45 -12.31 -26.96
CA PRO A 783 6.61 -11.61 -27.46
C PRO A 783 7.76 -11.65 -26.44
N ASN A 784 8.59 -12.69 -26.52
CA ASN A 784 9.68 -12.95 -25.58
C ASN A 784 11.05 -12.94 -26.27
N ILE A 785 12.07 -12.50 -25.52
CA ILE A 785 13.46 -12.47 -25.97
C ILE A 785 14.29 -13.39 -25.08
N VAL A 786 15.02 -14.32 -25.70
CA VAL A 786 15.89 -15.25 -24.99
C VAL A 786 17.19 -14.55 -24.58
N LEU A 787 17.62 -14.76 -23.34
CA LEU A 787 18.87 -14.22 -22.83
C LEU A 787 20.07 -15.11 -23.20
N GLY A 788 21.07 -14.49 -23.82
CA GLY A 788 22.37 -15.13 -24.05
C GLY A 788 23.18 -15.33 -22.77
N LEU A 789 24.13 -16.27 -22.80
CA LEU A 789 24.94 -16.68 -21.65
C LEU A 789 25.66 -15.52 -20.94
N GLN A 790 26.21 -14.56 -21.68
CA GLN A 790 26.90 -13.41 -21.10
C GLN A 790 25.97 -12.50 -20.29
N SER A 791 24.73 -12.32 -20.77
CA SER A 791 23.71 -11.57 -20.04
C SER A 791 23.35 -12.30 -18.74
N LYS A 792 23.16 -13.63 -18.80
CA LYS A 792 22.87 -14.45 -17.60
C LYS A 792 23.98 -14.30 -16.55
N LYS A 793 25.25 -14.45 -16.94
CA LYS A 793 26.42 -14.27 -16.04
C LYS A 793 26.50 -12.87 -15.42
N THR A 794 26.17 -11.84 -16.20
CA THR A 794 26.20 -10.45 -15.72
C THR A 794 25.10 -10.18 -14.71
N ILE A 795 23.88 -10.69 -14.95
CA ILE A 795 22.76 -10.61 -14.01
C ILE A 795 23.11 -11.32 -12.70
N GLU A 796 23.64 -12.55 -12.79
CA GLU A 796 24.06 -13.33 -11.61
C GLU A 796 25.12 -12.58 -10.79
N LYS A 797 26.09 -11.93 -11.45
CA LYS A 797 27.10 -11.09 -10.79
C LYS A 797 26.45 -9.94 -10.00
N HIS A 798 25.48 -9.24 -10.59
CA HIS A 798 24.75 -8.17 -9.90
C HIS A 798 23.96 -8.70 -8.69
N LEU A 799 23.30 -9.85 -8.82
CA LEU A 799 22.60 -10.48 -7.68
C LEU A 799 23.57 -10.87 -6.55
N LYS A 800 24.77 -11.38 -6.87
CA LYS A 800 25.82 -11.66 -5.87
C LYS A 800 26.32 -10.39 -5.19
N THR A 801 26.52 -9.29 -5.93
CA THR A 801 26.87 -7.98 -5.36
C THR A 801 25.78 -7.49 -4.38
N PHE A 802 24.50 -7.63 -4.75
CA PHE A 802 23.37 -7.32 -3.87
C PHE A 802 23.39 -8.15 -2.57
N CYS A 803 23.63 -9.46 -2.69
CA CYS A 803 23.70 -10.37 -1.55
C CYS A 803 24.85 -10.00 -0.61
N ASN A 804 26.05 -9.76 -1.15
CA ASN A 804 27.24 -9.45 -0.35
C ASN A 804 27.07 -8.17 0.49
N LEU A 805 26.54 -7.10 -0.12
CA LEU A 805 26.26 -5.85 0.60
C LEU A 805 25.21 -6.04 1.70
N SER A 806 24.17 -6.84 1.42
CA SER A 806 23.12 -7.16 2.39
C SER A 806 23.66 -8.01 3.56
N ILE A 807 24.47 -9.03 3.27
CA ILE A 807 25.11 -9.89 4.28
C ILE A 807 25.99 -9.07 5.22
N GLN A 808 26.85 -8.21 4.66
CA GLN A 808 27.77 -7.38 5.45
C GLN A 808 26.97 -6.55 6.48
N ARG A 809 25.97 -5.81 5.98
CA ARG A 809 25.12 -4.97 6.83
C ARG A 809 24.39 -5.76 7.93
N LEU A 810 23.82 -6.92 7.60
CA LEU A 810 23.07 -7.73 8.55
C LEU A 810 23.99 -8.30 9.64
N LYS A 811 25.20 -8.73 9.29
CA LYS A 811 26.20 -9.23 10.25
C LYS A 811 26.71 -8.15 11.21
N ASP A 812 26.75 -6.90 10.75
CA ASP A 812 27.14 -5.75 11.58
C ASP A 812 26.07 -5.39 12.65
N CYS A 813 24.84 -5.92 12.52
CA CYS A 813 23.73 -5.68 13.45
C CYS A 813 23.42 -6.96 14.26
N PRO A 814 23.74 -7.04 15.57
CA PRO A 814 23.65 -8.28 16.35
C PRO A 814 22.28 -8.99 16.29
N ASN A 815 21.17 -8.26 16.45
CA ASN A 815 19.81 -8.82 16.46
C ASN A 815 19.26 -9.12 15.05
N MET A 816 20.06 -8.90 14.00
CA MET A 816 19.69 -9.16 12.61
C MET A 816 20.62 -10.17 11.93
N ALA A 817 21.73 -10.54 12.57
CA ALA A 817 22.80 -11.34 11.98
C ALA A 817 22.31 -12.70 11.46
N GLU A 818 21.35 -13.33 12.13
CA GLU A 818 20.76 -14.61 11.69
C GLU A 818 20.14 -14.52 10.28
N TYR A 819 19.61 -13.36 9.90
CA TYR A 819 18.95 -13.16 8.61
C TYR A 819 19.93 -13.01 7.45
N ALA A 820 21.23 -12.85 7.71
CA ALA A 820 22.25 -12.87 6.66
C ALA A 820 22.22 -14.17 5.85
N GLN A 821 21.77 -15.29 6.44
CA GLN A 821 21.64 -16.57 5.75
C GLN A 821 20.58 -16.56 4.63
N LEU A 822 19.64 -15.61 4.66
CA LEU A 822 18.62 -15.44 3.62
C LEU A 822 19.18 -14.83 2.33
N PHE A 823 20.31 -14.12 2.40
CA PHE A 823 20.88 -13.40 1.28
C PHE A 823 21.92 -14.25 0.56
N ASN A 824 21.47 -15.42 0.10
CA ASN A 824 22.18 -16.33 -0.79
C ASN A 824 21.23 -16.71 -1.93
N LEU A 825 21.76 -16.95 -3.13
CA LEU A 825 20.97 -17.42 -4.27
C LEU A 825 20.36 -18.82 -4.03
N ASP A 826 20.90 -19.57 -3.06
CA ASP A 826 20.43 -20.89 -2.64
C ASP A 826 19.86 -20.91 -1.22
N ALA A 827 19.37 -19.78 -0.73
CA ALA A 827 18.85 -19.69 0.63
C ALA A 827 17.74 -20.71 0.90
N ASP A 828 17.77 -21.33 2.08
CA ASP A 828 16.69 -22.19 2.55
C ASP A 828 15.45 -21.36 2.89
N VAL A 829 14.46 -21.47 2.02
CA VAL A 829 13.15 -20.85 2.16
C VAL A 829 12.08 -21.94 2.10
N THR A 830 11.15 -21.93 3.06
CA THR A 830 10.06 -22.92 3.16
C THR A 830 9.30 -23.01 1.84
N LYS A 831 9.02 -24.19 1.30
CA LYS A 831 8.25 -24.30 0.05
C LYS A 831 6.88 -23.60 0.18
N LEU A 832 6.51 -22.75 -0.78
CA LEU A 832 5.18 -22.15 -0.83
C LEU A 832 4.22 -23.14 -1.47
N LYS A 833 3.51 -23.87 -0.62
CA LYS A 833 2.50 -24.84 -1.04
C LYS A 833 1.36 -24.82 -0.03
N PHE A 834 0.13 -24.60 -0.48
CA PHE A 834 -1.07 -24.66 0.36
C PHE A 834 -1.99 -25.76 -0.12
N GLU A 835 -2.49 -26.55 0.82
CA GLU A 835 -3.46 -27.62 0.61
C GLU A 835 -4.47 -27.60 1.76
N THR A 836 -5.75 -27.78 1.47
CA THR A 836 -6.76 -27.91 2.53
C THR A 836 -6.66 -29.25 3.24
N LEU A 837 -6.52 -29.20 4.57
CA LEU A 837 -6.63 -30.33 5.51
C LEU A 837 -5.68 -31.52 5.23
N TYR A 838 -4.69 -31.32 4.37
CA TYR A 838 -3.56 -32.23 4.15
C TYR A 838 -4.03 -33.65 3.86
N LEU A 839 -4.91 -33.77 2.85
CA LEU A 839 -5.30 -35.05 2.25
C LEU A 839 -4.13 -35.73 1.51
N GLY A 840 -3.00 -35.02 1.35
CA GLY A 840 -1.71 -35.56 0.90
C GLY A 840 -0.96 -36.33 1.99
N GLU A 841 0.37 -36.14 2.11
CA GLU A 841 1.21 -36.88 3.06
C GLU A 841 0.86 -36.58 4.53
N ARG A 842 0.95 -37.62 5.39
CA ARG A 842 0.56 -37.55 6.80
C ARG A 842 1.52 -36.63 7.59
N ASP A 843 1.02 -35.47 7.99
CA ASP A 843 1.71 -34.56 8.91
C ASP A 843 1.48 -34.98 10.37
N ILE A 844 2.58 -35.17 11.12
CA ILE A 844 2.60 -35.62 12.52
C ILE A 844 1.88 -34.61 13.44
N ASP A 845 1.84 -33.33 13.06
CA ASP A 845 1.19 -32.27 13.82
C ASP A 845 -0.33 -32.16 13.60
N LYS A 846 -0.90 -32.97 12.68
CA LYS A 846 -2.27 -32.80 12.18
C LYS A 846 -3.03 -34.12 12.21
N GLU A 847 -3.50 -34.47 13.41
CA GLU A 847 -4.33 -35.64 13.67
C GLU A 847 -5.66 -35.63 12.92
N ILE A 848 -6.30 -36.80 12.82
CA ILE A 848 -7.63 -36.94 12.24
C ILE A 848 -8.66 -36.38 13.22
N LYS A 849 -9.29 -35.25 12.86
CA LYS A 849 -10.31 -34.59 13.70
C LYS A 849 -11.63 -34.31 12.98
N VAL A 850 -11.70 -34.55 11.67
CA VAL A 850 -12.90 -34.34 10.85
C VAL A 850 -13.25 -35.60 10.05
N ALA A 851 -14.53 -35.78 9.76
CA ALA A 851 -15.11 -37.04 9.28
C ALA A 851 -14.60 -37.47 7.90
N SER A 852 -14.58 -36.58 6.90
CA SER A 852 -14.08 -36.92 5.56
C SER A 852 -12.57 -37.15 5.55
N GLN A 853 -11.81 -36.45 6.39
CA GLN A 853 -10.38 -36.71 6.56
C GLN A 853 -10.16 -38.10 7.20
N PHE A 854 -11.01 -38.51 8.15
CA PHE A 854 -11.02 -39.86 8.71
C PHE A 854 -11.28 -40.92 7.64
N GLU A 855 -12.32 -40.76 6.83
CA GLU A 855 -12.62 -41.71 5.76
C GLU A 855 -11.45 -41.84 4.77
N MET A 856 -10.95 -40.70 4.28
CA MET A 856 -9.90 -40.66 3.24
C MET A 856 -8.57 -41.25 3.72
N ARG A 857 -8.18 -41.03 4.98
CA ARG A 857 -6.94 -41.57 5.54
C ARG A 857 -7.03 -43.07 5.87
N ASN A 858 -8.20 -43.54 6.29
CA ASN A 858 -8.41 -44.96 6.62
C ASN A 858 -8.92 -45.79 5.44
N GLN A 859 -9.26 -45.15 4.32
CA GLN A 859 -9.90 -45.76 3.15
C GLN A 859 -11.17 -46.56 3.51
N ALA A 860 -11.90 -46.12 4.54
CA ALA A 860 -13.07 -46.79 5.08
C ALA A 860 -14.25 -45.82 5.17
N LYS A 861 -15.46 -46.27 4.82
CA LYS A 861 -16.67 -45.45 4.88
C LYS A 861 -17.18 -45.37 6.32
N LEU A 862 -17.34 -44.17 6.85
CA LEU A 862 -17.94 -43.92 8.16
C LEU A 862 -19.36 -44.46 8.19
N THR A 863 -20.10 -44.30 7.10
CA THR A 863 -21.50 -44.74 6.95
C THR A 863 -21.71 -46.25 6.91
N GLU A 864 -20.64 -47.04 6.72
CA GLU A 864 -20.68 -48.52 6.73
C GLU A 864 -20.02 -49.10 7.99
N SER A 865 -19.32 -48.27 8.76
CA SER A 865 -18.65 -48.68 10.00
C SER A 865 -19.62 -48.89 11.16
N ASP A 866 -19.13 -49.40 12.29
CA ASP A 866 -19.91 -49.56 13.53
C ASP A 866 -20.35 -48.22 14.15
N TYR A 867 -19.89 -47.09 13.58
CA TYR A 867 -20.34 -45.75 13.93
C TYR A 867 -21.82 -45.51 13.62
N ILE A 868 -22.38 -46.26 12.67
CA ILE A 868 -23.81 -46.28 12.36
C ILE A 868 -24.45 -47.54 12.95
N GLY A 869 -25.55 -47.39 13.68
CA GLY A 869 -26.28 -48.54 14.23
C GLY A 869 -26.85 -49.45 13.14
N GLU A 870 -26.82 -50.77 13.37
CA GLU A 870 -27.28 -51.80 12.41
C GLU A 870 -28.71 -51.59 11.91
N ASN A 871 -29.62 -51.11 12.78
CA ASN A 871 -30.99 -50.79 12.37
C ASN A 871 -31.07 -49.67 11.31
N LEU A 872 -30.20 -48.65 11.39
CA LEU A 872 -30.16 -47.57 10.40
C LEU A 872 -29.46 -48.02 9.12
N LYS A 873 -28.43 -48.87 9.20
CA LYS A 873 -27.83 -49.52 8.02
C LYS A 873 -28.89 -50.33 7.26
N ARG A 874 -29.69 -51.14 7.98
CA ARG A 874 -30.79 -51.90 7.40
C ARG A 874 -31.86 -51.01 6.79
N ALA A 875 -32.28 -49.95 7.48
CA ALA A 875 -33.27 -49.00 6.97
C ALA A 875 -32.79 -48.35 5.66
N ARG A 876 -31.54 -47.88 5.63
CA ARG A 876 -30.90 -47.30 4.44
C ARG A 876 -30.86 -48.28 3.28
N GLN A 877 -30.50 -49.54 3.52
CA GLN A 877 -30.47 -50.58 2.48
C GLN A 877 -31.86 -50.86 1.89
N GLU A 878 -32.90 -50.95 2.73
CA GLU A 878 -34.28 -51.15 2.28
C GLU A 878 -34.81 -49.94 1.52
N TRP A 879 -34.52 -48.72 1.98
CA TRP A 879 -34.94 -47.51 1.27
C TRP A 879 -34.26 -47.37 -0.09
N LYS A 880 -32.96 -47.69 -0.20
CA LYS A 880 -32.25 -47.71 -1.50
C LYS A 880 -32.89 -48.64 -2.52
N LYS A 881 -33.43 -49.80 -2.09
CA LYS A 881 -34.20 -50.69 -2.98
C LYS A 881 -35.49 -50.03 -3.47
N ILE A 882 -36.17 -49.30 -2.59
CA ILE A 882 -37.38 -48.52 -2.92
C ILE A 882 -37.04 -47.40 -3.91
N GLU A 883 -35.94 -46.68 -3.71
CA GLU A 883 -35.48 -45.63 -4.63
C GLU A 883 -35.10 -46.21 -6.00
N ALA A 884 -34.39 -47.33 -6.03
CA ALA A 884 -34.05 -48.02 -7.29
C ALA A 884 -35.33 -48.44 -8.04
N LEU A 885 -36.33 -48.97 -7.34
CA LEU A 885 -37.64 -49.28 -7.92
C LEU A 885 -38.36 -48.02 -8.42
N ALA A 886 -38.33 -46.94 -7.65
CA ALA A 886 -38.93 -45.66 -8.05
C ALA A 886 -38.30 -45.10 -9.34
N GLN A 887 -36.99 -45.29 -9.55
CA GLN A 887 -36.31 -44.87 -10.77
C GLN A 887 -36.84 -45.58 -12.03
N THR A 888 -37.38 -46.81 -11.90
CA THR A 888 -38.02 -47.52 -13.03
C THR A 888 -39.39 -46.98 -13.43
N LEU A 889 -40.02 -46.15 -12.58
CA LEU A 889 -41.33 -45.55 -12.84
C LEU A 889 -41.21 -44.25 -13.67
N LYS A 890 -42.31 -43.88 -14.34
CA LYS A 890 -42.41 -42.58 -15.05
C LYS A 890 -42.28 -41.41 -14.06
N PRO A 891 -41.59 -40.30 -14.43
CA PRO A 891 -41.33 -39.17 -13.54
C PRO A 891 -42.56 -38.62 -12.80
N GLU A 892 -43.71 -38.55 -13.47
CA GLU A 892 -44.95 -37.99 -12.88
C GLU A 892 -45.50 -38.85 -11.73
N LYS A 893 -45.16 -40.15 -11.69
CA LYS A 893 -45.60 -41.10 -10.65
C LYS A 893 -44.56 -41.34 -9.56
N ARG A 894 -43.31 -40.87 -9.74
CA ARG A 894 -42.22 -41.13 -8.78
C ARG A 894 -42.48 -40.48 -7.43
N LYS A 895 -42.96 -39.23 -7.43
CA LYS A 895 -43.20 -38.46 -6.19
C LYS A 895 -44.27 -39.12 -5.32
N SER A 896 -45.43 -39.43 -5.90
CA SER A 896 -46.54 -40.09 -5.19
C SER A 896 -46.20 -41.51 -4.76
N PHE A 897 -45.42 -42.26 -5.55
CA PHE A 897 -44.91 -43.58 -5.17
C PHE A 897 -43.97 -43.51 -3.95
N LEU A 898 -43.00 -42.60 -3.96
CA LEU A 898 -42.05 -42.42 -2.86
C LEU A 898 -42.76 -41.92 -1.59
N GLU A 899 -43.77 -41.06 -1.72
CA GLU A 899 -44.61 -40.62 -0.58
C GLU A 899 -45.36 -41.80 0.06
N ALA A 900 -46.05 -42.63 -0.74
CA ALA A 900 -46.74 -43.80 -0.21
C ALA A 900 -45.78 -44.82 0.42
N LYS A 901 -44.64 -45.09 -0.21
CA LYS A 901 -43.65 -46.05 0.31
C LYS A 901 -42.89 -45.54 1.54
N ARG A 902 -42.81 -44.22 1.74
CA ARG A 902 -42.23 -43.64 2.96
C ARG A 902 -43.05 -43.98 4.20
N GLU A 903 -44.38 -43.93 4.11
CA GLU A 903 -45.25 -44.32 5.22
C GLU A 903 -45.05 -45.79 5.61
N ASP A 904 -45.02 -46.68 4.62
CA ASP A 904 -44.71 -48.11 4.84
C ASP A 904 -43.32 -48.29 5.47
N HIS A 905 -42.32 -47.56 4.96
CA HIS A 905 -40.95 -47.61 5.45
C HIS A 905 -40.83 -47.17 6.91
N PHE A 906 -41.52 -46.09 7.29
CA PHE A 906 -41.55 -45.57 8.66
C PHE A 906 -42.29 -46.50 9.63
N ARG A 907 -43.27 -47.29 9.18
CA ARG A 907 -43.89 -48.34 10.01
C ARG A 907 -42.91 -49.46 10.34
N VAL A 908 -42.05 -49.84 9.40
CA VAL A 908 -41.01 -50.87 9.61
C VAL A 908 -39.85 -50.34 10.46
N PHE A 909 -39.52 -49.05 10.32
CA PHE A 909 -38.46 -48.38 11.07
C PHE A 909 -39.00 -47.16 11.84
N PRO A 910 -39.70 -47.36 12.99
CA PRO A 910 -40.38 -46.29 13.73
C PRO A 910 -39.48 -45.12 14.16
N LYS A 911 -38.18 -45.38 14.40
CA LYS A 911 -37.21 -44.33 14.77
C LYS A 911 -37.05 -43.27 13.66
N LEU A 912 -37.26 -43.63 12.39
CA LEU A 912 -37.24 -42.68 11.28
C LEU A 912 -38.46 -41.74 11.30
N ALA A 913 -39.62 -42.22 11.75
CA ALA A 913 -40.80 -41.38 11.95
C ALA A 913 -40.56 -40.34 13.06
N GLU A 914 -39.88 -40.75 14.15
CA GLU A 914 -39.45 -39.83 15.21
C GLU A 914 -38.50 -38.76 14.66
N PHE A 915 -37.50 -39.14 13.87
CA PHE A 915 -36.58 -38.18 13.25
C PHE A 915 -37.29 -37.22 12.29
N GLN A 916 -38.19 -37.72 11.42
CA GLN A 916 -38.97 -36.87 10.53
C GLN A 916 -39.84 -35.87 11.32
N ALA A 917 -40.48 -36.32 12.41
CA ALA A 917 -41.29 -35.45 13.25
C ALA A 917 -40.48 -34.33 13.91
N ILE A 918 -39.20 -34.58 14.26
CA ILE A 918 -38.30 -33.55 14.78
C ILE A 918 -37.89 -32.58 13.65
N ILE A 919 -37.59 -33.09 12.44
CA ILE A 919 -37.23 -32.27 11.27
C ILE A 919 -38.36 -31.30 10.90
N ASP A 920 -39.60 -31.79 10.86
CA ASP A 920 -40.78 -31.01 10.47
C ASP A 920 -41.22 -29.99 11.56
N LYS A 921 -40.61 -30.05 12.76
CA LYS A 921 -40.96 -29.20 13.90
C LYS A 921 -40.26 -27.83 13.78
N PRO A 922 -41.01 -26.71 13.82
CA PRO A 922 -40.42 -25.38 13.68
C PRO A 922 -39.52 -24.96 14.86
N VAL A 923 -39.76 -25.50 16.07
CA VAL A 923 -38.98 -25.20 17.29
C VAL A 923 -38.61 -26.49 17.99
N HIS A 924 -37.34 -26.67 18.32
CA HIS A 924 -36.79 -27.89 18.90
C HIS A 924 -35.93 -27.61 20.13
N THR A 925 -35.90 -28.58 21.03
CA THR A 925 -34.99 -28.60 22.18
C THR A 925 -33.61 -29.11 21.77
N LEU A 926 -32.60 -28.83 22.60
CA LEU A 926 -31.25 -29.36 22.39
C LEU A 926 -31.23 -30.89 22.37
N ASP A 927 -32.00 -31.54 23.24
CA ASP A 927 -32.09 -33.00 23.31
C ASP A 927 -32.72 -33.60 22.04
N GLU A 928 -33.75 -32.94 21.47
CA GLU A 928 -34.33 -33.32 20.17
C GLU A 928 -33.31 -33.15 19.03
N MET A 929 -32.51 -32.09 19.02
CA MET A 929 -31.46 -31.88 18.01
C MET A 929 -30.35 -32.93 18.13
N ILE A 930 -29.91 -33.27 19.34
CA ILE A 930 -28.88 -34.30 19.59
C ILE A 930 -29.35 -35.67 19.09
N LYS A 931 -30.65 -36.00 19.20
CA LYS A 931 -31.20 -37.25 18.64
C LYS A 931 -30.98 -37.37 17.13
N LEU A 932 -30.98 -36.26 16.39
CA LEU A 932 -30.79 -36.25 14.94
C LEU A 932 -29.32 -36.46 14.52
N LEU A 933 -28.35 -36.52 15.44
CA LEU A 933 -26.96 -36.82 15.08
C LEU A 933 -26.81 -38.18 14.38
N ASP A 934 -27.65 -39.15 14.72
CA ASP A 934 -27.67 -40.48 14.08
C ASP A 934 -27.96 -40.44 12.57
N ILE A 935 -28.60 -39.37 12.07
CA ILE A 935 -28.93 -39.19 10.66
C ILE A 935 -28.02 -38.17 9.95
N ALA A 936 -27.08 -37.57 10.68
CA ALA A 936 -26.07 -36.65 10.16
C ALA A 936 -24.67 -37.14 10.59
N PRO A 937 -24.20 -38.30 10.09
CA PRO A 937 -23.07 -39.02 10.67
C PRO A 937 -21.73 -38.27 10.59
N PHE A 938 -21.55 -37.41 9.57
CA PHE A 938 -20.33 -36.60 9.44
C PHE A 938 -20.34 -35.46 10.46
N ALA A 939 -21.50 -34.80 10.64
CA ALA A 939 -21.68 -33.80 11.70
C ALA A 939 -21.52 -34.42 13.10
N LYS A 940 -22.11 -35.61 13.31
CA LYS A 940 -21.96 -36.40 14.54
C LYS A 940 -20.50 -36.66 14.87
N PHE A 941 -19.71 -37.13 13.90
CA PHE A 941 -18.28 -37.35 14.08
C PHE A 941 -17.55 -36.07 14.49
N ASN A 942 -17.77 -34.96 13.79
CA ASN A 942 -17.08 -33.70 14.12
C ASN A 942 -17.48 -33.19 15.52
N ILE A 943 -18.76 -33.29 15.89
CA ILE A 943 -19.28 -32.86 17.20
C ILE A 943 -18.76 -33.75 18.33
N GLU A 944 -18.77 -35.08 18.16
CA GLU A 944 -18.26 -36.02 19.16
C GLU A 944 -16.74 -35.85 19.36
N LYS A 945 -15.98 -35.69 18.27
CA LYS A 945 -14.55 -35.38 18.36
C LYS A 945 -14.28 -34.05 19.01
N PHE A 946 -15.08 -33.03 18.73
CA PHE A 946 -14.96 -31.75 19.40
C PHE A 946 -15.23 -31.85 20.91
N ALA A 947 -16.26 -32.59 21.32
CA ALA A 947 -16.59 -32.83 22.72
C ALA A 947 -15.50 -33.63 23.45
N GLU A 948 -14.97 -34.68 22.81
CA GLU A 948 -13.80 -35.44 23.29
C GLU A 948 -12.59 -34.51 23.52
N GLU A 949 -12.30 -33.62 22.58
CA GLU A 949 -11.22 -32.63 22.72
C GLU A 949 -11.44 -31.62 23.86
N GLN A 950 -12.69 -31.28 24.16
CA GLN A 950 -13.03 -30.40 25.29
C GLN A 950 -13.10 -31.14 26.63
N GLY A 951 -13.02 -32.48 26.63
CA GLY A 951 -13.14 -33.30 27.82
C GLY A 951 -14.54 -33.26 28.45
N CYS A 952 -15.59 -33.10 27.63
CA CYS A 952 -16.97 -33.02 28.09
C CYS A 952 -17.92 -33.86 27.21
N SER A 953 -19.17 -33.99 27.65
CA SER A 953 -20.21 -34.67 26.88
C SER A 953 -20.69 -33.83 25.69
N VAL A 954 -21.30 -34.48 24.69
CA VAL A 954 -21.91 -33.81 23.53
C VAL A 954 -22.93 -32.73 23.94
N LYS A 955 -23.64 -32.91 25.06
CA LYS A 955 -24.62 -31.90 25.52
C LYS A 955 -23.93 -30.65 26.07
N GLU A 956 -22.76 -30.80 26.69
CA GLU A 956 -22.04 -29.72 27.38
C GLU A 956 -21.27 -28.78 26.43
N VAL A 957 -21.00 -29.20 25.18
CA VAL A 957 -20.39 -28.34 24.17
C VAL A 957 -21.32 -27.27 23.60
N PHE A 958 -22.65 -27.39 23.81
CA PHE A 958 -23.62 -26.40 23.31
C PHE A 958 -23.84 -25.27 24.33
N SER A 959 -24.07 -24.06 23.82
CA SER A 959 -24.39 -22.89 24.65
C SER A 959 -25.39 -21.96 23.96
N HIS A 960 -26.17 -21.23 24.75
CA HIS A 960 -27.06 -20.16 24.26
C HIS A 960 -26.42 -18.76 24.40
N LYS A 961 -25.15 -18.72 24.81
CA LYS A 961 -24.32 -17.53 24.90
C LYS A 961 -23.06 -17.76 24.06
N LEU A 962 -22.48 -16.68 23.56
CA LEU A 962 -21.20 -16.74 22.88
C LEU A 962 -20.11 -17.14 23.89
N GLU A 963 -19.63 -18.38 23.80
CA GLU A 963 -18.63 -18.94 24.70
C GLU A 963 -17.44 -19.50 23.91
N GLU A 964 -16.24 -19.37 24.48
CA GLU A 964 -15.02 -19.92 23.87
C GLU A 964 -15.10 -21.45 23.85
N LYS A 965 -14.67 -22.08 22.74
CA LYS A 965 -14.64 -23.55 22.58
C LYS A 965 -15.99 -24.22 22.85
N LYS A 966 -17.09 -23.52 22.52
CA LYS A 966 -18.45 -24.07 22.53
C LYS A 966 -19.20 -23.70 21.26
N ILE A 967 -20.20 -24.52 20.96
CA ILE A 967 -21.13 -24.34 19.85
C ILE A 967 -22.25 -23.41 20.34
N SER A 968 -22.18 -22.13 19.95
CA SER A 968 -23.12 -21.12 20.42
C SER A 968 -24.35 -21.05 19.50
N ILE A 969 -25.53 -21.43 19.99
CA ILE A 969 -26.79 -21.30 19.25
C ILE A 969 -27.40 -19.94 19.58
N LEU A 970 -27.34 -19.02 18.62
CA LEU A 970 -27.71 -17.61 18.80
C LEU A 970 -28.82 -17.19 17.84
N ASN A 971 -29.76 -16.38 18.32
CA ASN A 971 -30.79 -15.78 17.46
C ASN A 971 -30.30 -14.48 16.80
N SER A 972 -31.01 -14.05 15.76
CA SER A 972 -30.70 -12.85 14.98
C SER A 972 -30.57 -11.58 15.84
N SER A 973 -31.37 -11.45 16.91
CA SER A 973 -31.29 -10.33 17.84
C SER A 973 -30.00 -10.36 18.67
N GLN A 974 -29.55 -11.53 19.12
CA GLN A 974 -28.28 -11.70 19.82
C GLN A 974 -27.09 -11.40 18.89
N LEU A 975 -27.12 -11.87 17.65
CA LEU A 975 -26.07 -11.64 16.65
C LEU A 975 -25.90 -10.16 16.34
N LYS A 976 -27.01 -9.43 16.12
CA LYS A 976 -27.01 -7.98 15.91
C LYS A 976 -26.45 -7.23 17.12
N ARG A 977 -26.84 -7.62 18.34
CA ARG A 977 -26.33 -7.01 19.58
C ARG A 977 -24.82 -7.22 19.76
N LEU A 978 -24.33 -8.41 19.41
CA LEU A 978 -22.90 -8.76 19.51
C LEU A 978 -22.08 -8.25 18.32
N ARG A 979 -22.73 -7.64 17.31
CA ARG A 979 -22.11 -7.18 16.05
C ARG A 979 -21.38 -8.30 15.30
N LEU A 980 -21.87 -9.55 15.41
CA LEU A 980 -21.25 -10.72 14.78
C LEU A 980 -21.72 -10.95 13.34
N SER A 981 -22.95 -10.57 13.01
CA SER A 981 -23.44 -10.72 11.64
C SER A 981 -24.46 -9.65 11.29
N ASN A 982 -24.30 -9.07 10.10
CA ASN A 982 -25.28 -8.20 9.45
C ASN A 982 -26.03 -8.93 8.31
N ARG A 983 -25.60 -10.14 7.92
CA ARG A 983 -26.19 -10.98 6.85
C ARG A 983 -26.95 -12.19 7.42
N GLU A 984 -27.70 -12.87 6.58
CA GLU A 984 -28.33 -14.16 6.91
C GLU A 984 -27.36 -15.35 6.84
N TYR A 985 -26.13 -15.21 7.35
CA TYR A 985 -25.22 -16.35 7.50
C TYR A 985 -25.84 -17.41 8.42
N ALA A 986 -25.64 -18.68 8.06
CA ALA A 986 -26.13 -19.84 8.79
C ALA A 986 -25.31 -20.11 10.06
N GLY A 987 -24.00 -19.89 10.01
CA GLY A 987 -23.05 -19.98 11.12
C GLY A 987 -21.74 -19.29 10.77
N GLU A 988 -20.83 -19.23 11.73
CA GLU A 988 -19.47 -18.72 11.54
C GLU A 988 -18.54 -19.21 12.67
N CYS A 989 -17.31 -19.53 12.30
CA CYS A 989 -16.19 -19.77 13.19
C CYS A 989 -15.09 -18.71 13.00
N PHE A 990 -14.70 -18.02 14.08
CA PHE A 990 -13.71 -16.96 14.02
C PHE A 990 -12.78 -16.98 15.24
N ALA A 991 -11.59 -16.37 15.09
CA ALA A 991 -10.62 -16.22 16.18
C ALA A 991 -10.57 -14.76 16.64
N LYS A 992 -10.65 -14.53 17.95
CA LYS A 992 -10.58 -13.20 18.56
C LYS A 992 -9.32 -13.06 19.41
N LYS A 993 -8.48 -12.09 19.07
CA LYS A 993 -7.23 -11.77 19.80
C LYS A 993 -7.51 -11.44 21.27
N LEU A 994 -6.63 -11.91 22.15
CA LEU A 994 -6.68 -11.61 23.59
C LEU A 994 -6.08 -10.25 23.93
N ASN A 995 -4.99 -9.91 23.24
CA ASN A 995 -4.16 -8.75 23.54
C ASN A 995 -3.83 -7.96 22.27
N ASP A 996 -3.74 -6.64 22.38
CA ASP A 996 -3.46 -5.73 21.25
C ASP A 996 -2.11 -6.00 20.56
N HIS A 997 -1.17 -6.65 21.27
CA HIS A 997 0.13 -7.13 20.74
C HIS A 997 0.02 -8.13 19.57
N GLY A 998 -1.20 -8.58 19.23
CA GLY A 998 -1.65 -9.15 17.96
C GLY A 998 -0.93 -10.34 17.37
N LEU A 999 -0.51 -11.30 18.21
CA LEU A 999 -0.22 -12.65 17.75
C LEU A 999 -1.53 -13.43 17.50
N TYR A 1000 -1.58 -14.19 16.42
CA TYR A 1000 -2.72 -15.04 16.08
C TYR A 1000 -2.92 -16.17 17.08
N SER A 1001 -1.80 -16.77 17.50
CA SER A 1001 -1.70 -17.86 18.45
C SER A 1001 -2.18 -17.48 19.85
N ASP A 1002 -2.31 -16.19 20.13
CA ASP A 1002 -2.89 -15.62 21.35
C ASP A 1002 -4.33 -15.12 21.08
N SER A 1003 -5.15 -16.02 20.52
CA SER A 1003 -6.56 -15.78 20.23
C SER A 1003 -7.46 -16.82 20.89
N ARG A 1004 -8.72 -16.46 21.11
CA ARG A 1004 -9.80 -17.37 21.50
C ARG A 1004 -10.65 -17.68 20.27
N ILE A 1005 -10.93 -18.96 20.03
CA ILE A 1005 -11.80 -19.37 18.91
C ILE A 1005 -13.24 -19.42 19.42
N TYR A 1006 -14.12 -18.75 18.68
CA TYR A 1006 -15.56 -18.73 18.89
C TYR A 1006 -16.27 -19.34 17.69
N LEU A 1007 -17.41 -19.95 17.97
CA LEU A 1007 -18.24 -20.62 17.00
C LEU A 1007 -19.69 -20.30 17.33
N TRP A 1008 -20.46 -19.87 16.32
CA TRP A 1008 -21.90 -19.70 16.47
C TRP A 1008 -22.67 -20.21 15.26
N VAL A 1009 -23.95 -20.52 15.51
CA VAL A 1009 -24.90 -21.00 14.51
C VAL A 1009 -26.27 -20.39 14.79
N ARG A 1010 -27.01 -20.09 13.73
CA ARG A 1010 -28.29 -19.39 13.84
C ARG A 1010 -29.38 -20.29 14.41
N SER A 1011 -30.10 -19.77 15.41
CA SER A 1011 -31.19 -20.50 16.10
C SER A 1011 -32.44 -20.71 15.24
N GLU A 1012 -32.58 -19.99 14.14
CA GLU A 1012 -33.75 -19.97 13.26
C GLU A 1012 -33.70 -21.05 12.16
N LEU A 1013 -32.54 -21.67 11.92
CA LEU A 1013 -32.39 -22.78 10.97
C LEU A 1013 -33.19 -24.00 11.42
N ASP A 1014 -33.63 -24.85 10.50
CA ASP A 1014 -34.24 -26.13 10.86
C ASP A 1014 -33.21 -27.04 11.58
N PRO A 1015 -33.64 -28.00 12.42
CA PRO A 1015 -32.72 -28.74 13.28
C PRO A 1015 -31.72 -29.60 12.50
N PHE A 1016 -32.06 -30.07 11.30
CA PHE A 1016 -31.14 -30.86 10.48
C PHE A 1016 -30.09 -29.98 9.81
N THR A 1017 -30.50 -28.83 9.26
CA THR A 1017 -29.58 -27.82 8.70
C THR A 1017 -28.62 -27.30 9.75
N LYS A 1018 -29.08 -27.07 10.99
CA LYS A 1018 -28.18 -26.70 12.09
C LYS A 1018 -27.07 -27.73 12.29
N LEU A 1019 -27.39 -29.02 12.29
CA LEU A 1019 -26.40 -30.07 12.58
C LEU A 1019 -25.27 -30.09 11.56
N TYR A 1020 -25.58 -30.10 10.26
CA TYR A 1020 -24.51 -30.10 9.27
C TYR A 1020 -23.78 -28.75 9.20
N THR A 1021 -24.45 -27.62 9.46
CA THR A 1021 -23.77 -26.31 9.63
C THR A 1021 -22.81 -26.33 10.83
N ILE A 1022 -23.18 -26.93 11.97
CA ILE A 1022 -22.26 -27.14 13.09
C ILE A 1022 -21.06 -27.97 12.64
N GLY A 1023 -21.29 -29.07 11.92
CA GLY A 1023 -20.24 -29.92 11.38
C GLY A 1023 -19.28 -29.17 10.45
N HIS A 1024 -19.83 -28.32 9.57
CA HIS A 1024 -19.12 -27.42 8.66
C HIS A 1024 -18.20 -26.48 9.45
N GLU A 1025 -18.75 -25.75 10.42
CA GLU A 1025 -17.97 -24.77 11.18
C GLU A 1025 -16.93 -25.41 12.12
N LEU A 1026 -17.14 -26.64 12.60
CA LEU A 1026 -16.14 -27.37 13.35
C LEU A 1026 -14.92 -27.76 12.51
N ILE A 1027 -15.06 -27.85 11.18
CA ILE A 1027 -13.91 -28.01 10.29
C ILE A 1027 -13.09 -26.71 10.26
N HIS A 1028 -13.74 -25.55 10.17
CA HIS A 1028 -13.07 -24.24 10.28
C HIS A 1028 -12.39 -24.07 11.64
N PHE A 1029 -13.01 -24.51 12.74
CA PHE A 1029 -12.39 -24.53 14.06
C PHE A 1029 -11.02 -25.26 14.03
N GLN A 1030 -10.95 -26.43 13.39
CA GLN A 1030 -9.68 -27.17 13.26
C GLN A 1030 -8.69 -26.45 12.33
N GLN A 1031 -9.14 -25.80 11.25
CA GLN A 1031 -8.29 -25.00 10.36
C GLN A 1031 -7.66 -23.80 11.10
N LEU A 1032 -8.44 -23.06 11.90
CA LEU A 1032 -7.96 -21.94 12.72
C LEU A 1032 -6.98 -22.44 13.79
N LYS A 1033 -7.35 -23.49 14.53
CA LYS A 1033 -6.50 -24.13 15.56
C LYS A 1033 -5.14 -24.56 15.01
N HIS A 1034 -5.10 -25.22 13.85
CA HIS A 1034 -3.84 -25.61 13.22
C HIS A 1034 -2.98 -24.42 12.80
N SER A 1035 -3.60 -23.35 12.30
CA SER A 1035 -2.90 -22.13 11.92
C SER A 1035 -2.32 -21.40 13.14
N MET A 1036 -3.05 -21.37 14.26
CA MET A 1036 -2.57 -20.85 15.55
C MET A 1036 -1.41 -21.70 16.11
N LEU A 1037 -1.47 -23.03 15.99
CA LEU A 1037 -0.38 -23.92 16.41
C LEU A 1037 0.88 -23.75 15.54
N ALA A 1038 0.71 -23.56 14.24
CA ALA A 1038 1.83 -23.32 13.32
C ALA A 1038 2.57 -22.02 13.69
N GLU A 1039 1.84 -20.95 14.01
CA GLU A 1039 2.46 -19.73 14.51
C GLU A 1039 3.15 -19.94 15.86
N LYS A 1040 2.49 -20.64 16.80
CA LYS A 1040 3.06 -20.93 18.12
C LYS A 1040 4.38 -21.69 18.02
N ARG A 1041 4.50 -22.63 17.08
CA ARG A 1041 5.77 -23.31 16.78
C ARG A 1041 6.79 -22.35 16.18
N ALA A 1042 6.40 -21.55 15.20
CA ALA A 1042 7.29 -20.57 14.59
C ALA A 1042 7.86 -19.58 15.62
N LEU A 1043 7.04 -19.11 16.56
CA LEU A 1043 7.45 -18.28 17.69
C LEU A 1043 8.44 -19.00 18.63
N LYS A 1044 8.26 -20.30 18.86
CA LYS A 1044 9.16 -21.12 19.68
C LYS A 1044 10.52 -21.31 19.02
N ASP A 1045 10.54 -21.49 17.70
CA ASP A 1045 11.75 -21.79 16.92
C ASP A 1045 12.61 -20.54 16.62
N GLY A 1046 12.07 -19.34 16.80
CA GLY A 1046 12.82 -18.08 16.75
C GLY A 1046 12.34 -17.10 15.67
N GLY A 1047 12.97 -15.92 15.63
CA GLY A 1047 12.50 -14.80 14.80
C GLY A 1047 12.54 -15.08 13.30
N LEU A 1048 13.50 -15.86 12.82
CA LEU A 1048 13.55 -16.27 11.41
C LEU A 1048 12.42 -17.26 11.06
N SER A 1049 12.10 -18.19 11.96
CA SER A 1049 10.98 -19.12 11.76
C SER A 1049 9.64 -18.38 11.73
N LEU A 1050 9.45 -17.42 12.64
CA LEU A 1050 8.29 -16.52 12.61
C LEU A 1050 8.22 -15.72 11.30
N ALA A 1051 9.36 -15.18 10.82
CA ALA A 1051 9.40 -14.46 9.55
C ALA A 1051 9.02 -15.36 8.35
N LYS A 1052 9.49 -16.62 8.33
CA LYS A 1052 9.11 -17.61 7.31
C LYS A 1052 7.60 -17.92 7.37
N PHE A 1053 7.04 -18.05 8.56
CA PHE A 1053 5.60 -18.25 8.77
C PHE A 1053 4.77 -17.06 8.28
N LEU A 1054 5.12 -15.84 8.70
CA LEU A 1054 4.43 -14.62 8.27
C LEU A 1054 4.53 -14.39 6.76
N ASN A 1055 5.68 -14.69 6.18
CA ASN A 1055 5.88 -14.63 4.73
C ASN A 1055 5.03 -15.66 3.99
N TYR A 1056 4.98 -16.91 4.48
CA TYR A 1056 4.12 -17.96 3.92
C TYR A 1056 2.65 -17.49 3.95
N TYR A 1057 2.20 -16.97 5.09
CA TYR A 1057 0.85 -16.46 5.24
C TYR A 1057 0.57 -15.28 4.31
N GLY A 1058 1.50 -14.33 4.19
CA GLY A 1058 1.37 -13.18 3.28
C GLY A 1058 1.25 -13.57 1.80
N ASN A 1059 1.93 -14.64 1.35
CA ASN A 1059 1.81 -15.12 -0.03
C ASN A 1059 0.44 -15.76 -0.31
N PHE A 1060 -0.13 -16.45 0.68
CA PHE A 1060 -1.38 -17.18 0.51
C PHE A 1060 -2.61 -16.36 0.85
N LEU A 1061 -2.56 -15.54 1.89
CA LEU A 1061 -3.71 -14.85 2.48
C LEU A 1061 -3.58 -13.32 2.39
N GLY A 1062 -2.54 -12.82 1.72
CA GLY A 1062 -2.32 -11.39 1.53
C GLY A 1062 -3.08 -10.77 0.37
N ALA A 1063 -3.70 -9.62 0.65
CA ALA A 1063 -4.10 -8.64 -0.34
C ALA A 1063 -2.84 -8.03 -0.97
N ASN A 1064 -2.61 -8.24 -2.26
CA ASN A 1064 -1.40 -7.75 -2.95
C ASN A 1064 -1.42 -6.23 -3.19
N GLN A 1065 -2.51 -5.53 -2.83
CA GLN A 1065 -2.60 -4.08 -2.95
C GLN A 1065 -2.85 -3.45 -1.57
N ARG A 1066 -2.00 -2.47 -1.19
CA ARG A 1066 -2.22 -1.58 -0.03
C ARG A 1066 -3.36 -0.57 -0.28
N THR A 1067 -4.10 -0.73 -1.36
CA THR A 1067 -5.09 0.21 -1.86
C THR A 1067 -6.35 -0.54 -2.19
N ILE A 1068 -7.48 0.04 -1.79
CA ILE A 1068 -8.85 -0.31 -2.22
C ILE A 1068 -9.41 -1.63 -1.69
N ASP A 1069 -8.62 -2.61 -1.24
CA ASP A 1069 -9.20 -3.82 -0.62
C ASP A 1069 -9.80 -3.54 0.78
N LYS A 1070 -9.39 -2.44 1.42
CA LYS A 1070 -10.06 -1.91 2.62
C LYS A 1070 -11.34 -1.12 2.31
N ILE A 1071 -11.54 -0.70 1.06
CA ILE A 1071 -12.73 0.02 0.61
C ILE A 1071 -13.88 -0.95 0.33
N GLU A 1072 -13.63 -2.22 0.02
CA GLU A 1072 -14.69 -3.21 -0.27
C GLU A 1072 -15.32 -3.87 0.98
N PHE A 1073 -14.74 -3.73 2.17
CA PHE A 1073 -15.21 -4.49 3.33
C PHE A 1073 -16.62 -4.11 3.82
N ASP A 1074 -17.23 -3.00 3.36
CA ASP A 1074 -18.54 -2.56 3.89
C ASP A 1074 -19.50 -1.92 2.87
N MET A 1075 -19.19 -1.84 1.57
CA MET A 1075 -20.01 -1.04 0.62
C MET A 1075 -21.26 -1.70 0.06
N GLN A 1076 -21.73 -2.75 0.72
CA GLN A 1076 -23.15 -2.92 1.03
C GLN A 1076 -23.23 -4.17 1.89
N LYS A 1077 -23.76 -4.04 3.10
CA LYS A 1077 -23.91 -5.16 4.04
C LYS A 1077 -24.72 -6.35 3.49
N GLU A 1078 -25.22 -6.32 2.25
CA GLU A 1078 -26.19 -7.29 1.69
C GLU A 1078 -25.78 -7.96 0.36
N ARG A 1079 -24.94 -7.36 -0.51
CA ARG A 1079 -24.70 -7.87 -1.89
C ARG A 1079 -23.72 -9.08 -2.00
N LYS A 1080 -24.05 -10.09 -2.81
CA LYS A 1080 -23.13 -11.22 -3.14
C LYS A 1080 -21.90 -10.76 -3.95
N PRO A 1081 -20.67 -11.20 -3.62
CA PRO A 1081 -19.47 -10.78 -4.34
C PRO A 1081 -19.25 -11.56 -5.65
N LEU A 1082 -18.71 -10.87 -6.67
CA LEU A 1082 -18.09 -11.46 -7.86
C LEU A 1082 -16.60 -11.16 -7.84
N TYR A 1083 -15.80 -12.15 -7.48
CA TYR A 1083 -14.36 -11.96 -7.36
C TYR A 1083 -13.72 -11.73 -8.74
N GLY A 1084 -12.85 -10.73 -8.85
CA GLY A 1084 -12.21 -10.32 -10.10
C GLY A 1084 -12.96 -9.25 -10.91
N TYR A 1085 -14.16 -8.86 -10.49
CA TYR A 1085 -14.97 -7.86 -11.21
C TYR A 1085 -14.32 -6.47 -11.21
N ALA A 1086 -13.80 -6.01 -10.06
CA ALA A 1086 -13.14 -4.70 -9.95
C ALA A 1086 -11.94 -4.56 -10.91
N ASP A 1087 -11.16 -5.64 -11.08
CA ASP A 1087 -10.03 -5.68 -12.03
C ASP A 1087 -10.50 -5.49 -13.48
N ARG A 1088 -11.67 -6.04 -13.84
CA ARG A 1088 -12.27 -5.89 -15.18
C ARG A 1088 -12.72 -4.46 -15.46
N ILE A 1089 -13.33 -3.81 -14.48
CA ILE A 1089 -13.77 -2.41 -14.60
C ILE A 1089 -12.57 -1.46 -14.73
N HIS A 1090 -11.51 -1.67 -13.94
CA HIS A 1090 -10.29 -0.87 -14.03
C HIS A 1090 -9.57 -0.99 -15.38
N ASN A 1091 -9.69 -2.14 -16.06
CA ASN A 1091 -9.10 -2.36 -17.37
C ASN A 1091 -9.91 -1.76 -18.55
N GLN A 1092 -10.99 -1.02 -18.26
CA GLN A 1092 -11.86 -0.39 -19.26
C GLN A 1092 -12.64 -1.40 -20.13
N ASP A 1093 -12.90 -2.62 -19.63
CA ASP A 1093 -13.64 -3.67 -20.34
C ASP A 1093 -15.17 -3.40 -20.42
N LEU A 1094 -15.64 -2.19 -20.08
CA LEU A 1094 -17.07 -1.82 -20.00
C LEU A 1094 -17.80 -1.89 -21.35
N ASP A 1095 -17.08 -1.82 -22.46
CA ASP A 1095 -17.62 -1.95 -23.81
C ASP A 1095 -17.96 -3.41 -24.19
N LYS A 1096 -17.52 -4.38 -23.38
CA LYS A 1096 -17.69 -5.81 -23.65
C LYS A 1096 -19.07 -6.29 -23.19
N PRO A 1097 -19.81 -7.09 -23.98
CA PRO A 1097 -21.21 -7.42 -23.69
C PRO A 1097 -21.46 -7.95 -22.27
N VAL A 1098 -20.68 -8.94 -21.84
CA VAL A 1098 -20.86 -9.56 -20.52
C VAL A 1098 -20.53 -8.63 -19.36
N ILE A 1099 -19.53 -7.75 -19.51
CA ILE A 1099 -19.18 -6.76 -18.49
C ILE A 1099 -20.22 -5.64 -18.45
N CYS A 1100 -20.73 -5.21 -19.61
CA CYS A 1100 -21.81 -4.24 -19.72
C CYS A 1100 -23.10 -4.74 -19.05
N GLU A 1101 -23.47 -6.02 -19.25
CA GLU A 1101 -24.61 -6.65 -18.56
C GLU A 1101 -24.43 -6.67 -17.04
N LEU A 1102 -23.23 -7.03 -16.56
CA LEU A 1102 -22.89 -7.03 -15.14
C LEU A 1102 -22.92 -5.61 -14.55
N ASP A 1103 -22.38 -4.62 -15.26
CA ASP A 1103 -22.38 -3.22 -14.85
C ASP A 1103 -23.80 -2.63 -14.81
N ALA A 1104 -24.66 -3.01 -15.75
CA ALA A 1104 -26.08 -2.66 -15.69
C ALA A 1104 -26.77 -3.31 -14.48
N ALA A 1105 -26.51 -4.60 -14.23
CA ALA A 1105 -27.13 -5.33 -13.13
C ALA A 1105 -26.72 -4.77 -11.76
N ILE A 1106 -25.42 -4.56 -11.54
CA ILE A 1106 -24.87 -4.06 -10.27
C ILE A 1106 -25.35 -2.63 -9.94
N ARG A 1107 -25.69 -1.84 -10.96
CA ARG A 1107 -26.28 -0.50 -10.82
C ARG A 1107 -27.79 -0.51 -10.61
N THR A 1108 -28.47 -1.62 -10.92
CA THR A 1108 -29.94 -1.68 -10.86
C THR A 1108 -30.44 -2.10 -9.48
N SER A 1109 -30.09 -3.30 -9.01
CA SER A 1109 -30.46 -3.80 -7.67
C SER A 1109 -29.63 -5.02 -7.27
N ASP A 1110 -29.56 -5.30 -5.97
CA ASP A 1110 -28.92 -6.52 -5.45
C ASP A 1110 -29.60 -7.78 -5.99
N LEU A 1111 -30.93 -7.77 -6.15
CA LEU A 1111 -31.66 -8.90 -6.70
C LEU A 1111 -31.25 -9.19 -8.15
N ILE A 1112 -31.22 -8.18 -9.02
CA ILE A 1112 -30.85 -8.35 -10.43
C ILE A 1112 -29.37 -8.73 -10.56
N TRP A 1113 -28.53 -8.20 -9.68
CA TRP A 1113 -27.14 -8.63 -9.57
C TRP A 1113 -27.04 -10.12 -9.24
N GLU A 1114 -27.75 -10.60 -8.21
CA GLU A 1114 -27.77 -12.01 -7.84
C GLU A 1114 -28.34 -12.91 -8.93
N GLU A 1115 -29.42 -12.50 -9.60
CA GLU A 1115 -29.98 -13.22 -10.75
C GLU A 1115 -28.95 -13.39 -11.86
N LYS A 1116 -28.16 -12.36 -12.15
CA LYS A 1116 -27.07 -12.42 -13.15
C LYS A 1116 -25.90 -13.28 -12.69
N LEU A 1117 -25.58 -13.26 -11.40
CA LEU A 1117 -24.55 -14.15 -10.85
C LEU A 1117 -24.97 -15.63 -10.97
N ASP A 1118 -26.22 -15.93 -10.64
CA ASP A 1118 -26.78 -17.27 -10.74
C ASP A 1118 -26.99 -17.70 -12.19
N GLU A 1119 -27.27 -16.79 -13.12
CA GLU A 1119 -27.44 -17.10 -14.55
C GLU A 1119 -26.16 -17.69 -15.17
N TYR A 1120 -25.01 -17.08 -14.92
CA TYR A 1120 -23.72 -17.50 -15.50
C TYR A 1120 -23.01 -18.57 -14.64
N GLY A 1121 -23.19 -18.55 -13.32
CA GLY A 1121 -22.59 -19.51 -12.39
C GLY A 1121 -21.07 -19.65 -12.57
N SER A 1122 -20.59 -20.88 -12.79
CA SER A 1122 -19.15 -21.15 -12.93
C SER A 1122 -18.51 -20.71 -14.25
N LEU A 1123 -19.27 -20.23 -15.24
CA LEU A 1123 -18.68 -19.69 -16.47
C LEU A 1123 -17.83 -18.44 -16.22
N PHE A 1124 -18.13 -17.67 -15.15
CA PHE A 1124 -17.27 -16.55 -14.71
C PHE A 1124 -15.82 -16.96 -14.52
N GLY A 1125 -15.57 -18.22 -14.16
CA GLY A 1125 -14.25 -18.79 -13.96
C GLY A 1125 -13.27 -18.66 -15.13
N TYR A 1126 -13.77 -18.65 -16.36
CA TYR A 1126 -12.93 -18.52 -17.57
C TYR A 1126 -12.46 -17.09 -17.83
N MET A 1127 -13.10 -16.09 -17.22
CA MET A 1127 -12.78 -14.68 -17.47
C MET A 1127 -12.43 -13.89 -16.21
N MET A 1128 -12.76 -14.35 -15.01
CA MET A 1128 -12.46 -13.55 -13.81
C MET A 1128 -11.04 -13.80 -13.31
N PRO A 1129 -10.19 -12.75 -13.20
CA PRO A 1129 -8.93 -12.90 -12.49
C PRO A 1129 -9.22 -13.14 -11.00
N ASN A 1130 -8.60 -14.15 -10.40
CA ASN A 1130 -8.78 -14.42 -8.96
C ASN A 1130 -7.45 -14.46 -8.21
N SER A 1131 -7.41 -13.77 -7.07
CA SER A 1131 -6.24 -13.74 -6.20
C SER A 1131 -6.03 -15.08 -5.52
N LEU A 1132 -4.80 -15.35 -5.09
CA LEU A 1132 -4.49 -16.59 -4.39
C LEU A 1132 -5.22 -16.69 -3.04
N GLY A 1133 -5.38 -15.57 -2.32
CA GLY A 1133 -6.13 -15.53 -1.06
C GLY A 1133 -7.59 -15.90 -1.20
N ILE A 1134 -8.22 -15.51 -2.30
CA ILE A 1134 -9.60 -15.91 -2.60
C ILE A 1134 -9.67 -17.41 -2.89
N ARG A 1135 -8.71 -17.95 -3.65
CA ARG A 1135 -8.60 -19.41 -3.88
C ARG A 1135 -8.33 -20.18 -2.58
N VAL A 1136 -7.54 -19.65 -1.65
CA VAL A 1136 -7.34 -20.26 -0.33
C VAL A 1136 -8.65 -20.35 0.45
N LYS A 1137 -9.45 -19.26 0.47
CA LYS A 1137 -10.79 -19.28 1.07
C LYS A 1137 -11.66 -20.37 0.43
N ALA A 1138 -11.73 -20.42 -0.89
CA ALA A 1138 -12.50 -21.44 -1.60
C ALA A 1138 -12.02 -22.88 -1.30
N LEU A 1139 -10.70 -23.09 -1.17
CA LEU A 1139 -10.14 -24.36 -0.75
C LEU A 1139 -10.57 -24.75 0.67
N GLN A 1140 -10.68 -23.79 1.59
CA GLN A 1140 -11.06 -24.06 2.99
C GLN A 1140 -12.50 -24.58 3.10
N GLU A 1141 -13.36 -24.25 2.15
CA GLU A 1141 -14.77 -24.65 2.07
C GLU A 1141 -14.99 -26.05 1.44
N VAL A 1142 -13.96 -26.66 0.82
CA VAL A 1142 -14.13 -27.92 0.05
C VAL A 1142 -14.64 -29.08 0.91
N LEU A 1143 -13.99 -29.37 2.03
CA LEU A 1143 -14.43 -30.44 2.93
C LEU A 1143 -15.72 -30.09 3.67
N PRO A 1144 -15.92 -28.87 4.20
CA PRO A 1144 -17.20 -28.46 4.75
C PRO A 1144 -18.38 -28.66 3.79
N ALA A 1145 -18.25 -28.23 2.53
CA ALA A 1145 -19.28 -28.40 1.51
C ALA A 1145 -19.53 -29.88 1.15
N LEU A 1146 -18.46 -30.69 1.04
CA LEU A 1146 -18.59 -32.13 0.81
C LEU A 1146 -19.29 -32.85 1.97
N GLU A 1147 -18.97 -32.52 3.22
CA GLU A 1147 -19.60 -33.14 4.39
C GLU A 1147 -21.08 -32.75 4.53
N ASN A 1148 -21.44 -31.52 4.17
CA ASN A 1148 -22.84 -31.11 4.06
C ASN A 1148 -23.60 -31.99 3.05
N ALA A 1149 -23.03 -32.17 1.85
CA ALA A 1149 -23.60 -33.03 0.83
C ALA A 1149 -23.73 -34.50 1.29
N LYS A 1150 -22.73 -35.02 1.99
CA LYS A 1150 -22.73 -36.38 2.55
C LYS A 1150 -23.80 -36.56 3.63
N ASN A 1151 -23.98 -35.60 4.55
CA ASN A 1151 -25.04 -35.64 5.56
C ASN A 1151 -26.42 -35.60 4.91
N ILE A 1152 -26.66 -34.67 3.97
CA ILE A 1152 -27.93 -34.55 3.25
C ILE A 1152 -28.25 -35.83 2.48
N LEU A 1153 -27.26 -36.38 1.76
CA LEU A 1153 -27.43 -37.63 1.02
C LEU A 1153 -27.75 -38.79 1.97
N PHE A 1154 -27.04 -38.92 3.09
CA PHE A 1154 -27.28 -40.01 4.04
C PHE A 1154 -28.69 -39.96 4.62
N ALA A 1155 -29.20 -38.78 5.00
CA ALA A 1155 -30.55 -38.61 5.50
C ALA A 1155 -31.61 -38.95 4.43
N LYS A 1156 -31.40 -38.54 3.17
CA LYS A 1156 -32.29 -38.92 2.05
C LYS A 1156 -32.25 -40.42 1.77
N GLU A 1157 -31.08 -41.05 1.85
CA GLU A 1157 -30.91 -42.49 1.68
C GLU A 1157 -31.55 -43.30 2.82
N LEU A 1158 -31.93 -42.68 3.94
CA LEU A 1158 -32.79 -43.25 4.99
C LEU A 1158 -34.29 -43.07 4.74
N GLY A 1159 -34.67 -42.38 3.65
CA GLY A 1159 -36.05 -42.07 3.32
C GLY A 1159 -36.64 -40.86 4.01
N LEU A 1160 -35.83 -40.08 4.73
CA LEU A 1160 -36.26 -38.82 5.33
C LEU A 1160 -36.47 -37.75 4.26
N LYS A 1161 -37.46 -36.88 4.49
CA LYS A 1161 -37.75 -35.71 3.67
C LYS A 1161 -36.97 -34.52 4.22
N VAL A 1162 -35.89 -34.17 3.53
CA VAL A 1162 -35.05 -32.99 3.81
C VAL A 1162 -35.11 -32.05 2.59
N ASP A 1163 -35.43 -30.79 2.83
CA ASP A 1163 -35.58 -29.75 1.79
C ASP A 1163 -34.23 -29.11 1.40
N ALA A 1164 -33.27 -29.96 1.03
CA ALA A 1164 -31.94 -29.54 0.57
C ALA A 1164 -31.43 -30.49 -0.52
N ASP A 1165 -30.84 -29.96 -1.58
CA ASP A 1165 -30.14 -30.78 -2.59
C ASP A 1165 -28.67 -30.98 -2.18
N PRO A 1166 -28.17 -32.23 -2.04
CA PRO A 1166 -26.78 -32.46 -1.65
C PRO A 1166 -25.77 -31.84 -2.62
N VAL A 1167 -26.08 -31.75 -3.91
CA VAL A 1167 -25.19 -31.15 -4.92
C VAL A 1167 -25.24 -29.63 -4.86
N LYS A 1168 -26.41 -29.01 -4.66
CA LYS A 1168 -26.49 -27.55 -4.44
C LYS A 1168 -25.76 -27.13 -3.16
N ALA A 1169 -25.84 -27.95 -2.11
CA ALA A 1169 -25.10 -27.71 -0.87
C ALA A 1169 -23.57 -27.81 -1.06
N ALA A 1170 -23.11 -28.67 -1.98
CA ALA A 1170 -21.70 -28.75 -2.35
C ALA A 1170 -21.25 -27.61 -3.27
N LEU A 1171 -22.15 -27.12 -4.14
CA LEU A 1171 -21.88 -26.16 -5.21
C LEU A 1171 -22.77 -24.91 -5.09
N PRO A 1172 -22.58 -24.06 -4.06
CA PRO A 1172 -23.49 -22.95 -3.78
C PRO A 1172 -23.63 -21.95 -4.94
N THR A 1173 -22.58 -21.75 -5.75
CA THR A 1173 -22.61 -20.81 -6.90
C THR A 1173 -22.94 -21.47 -8.24
N ALA A 1174 -23.23 -22.77 -8.25
CA ALA A 1174 -23.70 -23.45 -9.46
C ALA A 1174 -25.15 -23.06 -9.80
N ASN A 1175 -25.39 -22.82 -11.08
CA ASN A 1175 -26.74 -22.66 -11.62
C ASN A 1175 -27.47 -24.00 -11.76
N ALA A 1176 -28.75 -23.99 -12.10
CA ALA A 1176 -29.57 -25.20 -12.17
C ALA A 1176 -29.00 -26.26 -13.15
N ASN A 1177 -28.47 -25.85 -14.29
CA ASN A 1177 -27.89 -26.76 -15.29
C ASN A 1177 -26.57 -27.34 -14.80
N GLN A 1178 -25.71 -26.51 -14.22
CA GLN A 1178 -24.42 -26.90 -13.66
C GLN A 1178 -24.59 -27.93 -12.53
N ILE A 1179 -25.62 -27.78 -11.68
CA ILE A 1179 -25.97 -28.78 -10.66
C ILE A 1179 -26.30 -30.13 -11.29
N ASN A 1180 -27.06 -30.15 -12.38
CA ASN A 1180 -27.40 -31.38 -13.08
C ASN A 1180 -26.19 -31.99 -13.77
N TYR A 1181 -25.37 -31.17 -14.44
CA TYR A 1181 -24.13 -31.57 -15.09
C TYR A 1181 -23.18 -32.28 -14.12
N PHE A 1182 -22.88 -31.65 -12.98
CA PHE A 1182 -21.91 -32.19 -12.01
C PHE A 1182 -22.51 -33.21 -11.04
N ARG A 1183 -23.80 -33.54 -11.15
CA ARG A 1183 -24.49 -34.38 -10.15
C ARG A 1183 -23.85 -35.75 -10.00
N GLU A 1184 -23.54 -36.44 -11.09
CA GLU A 1184 -22.97 -37.79 -11.03
C GLU A 1184 -21.62 -37.80 -10.31
N GLU A 1185 -20.74 -36.88 -10.68
CA GLU A 1185 -19.40 -36.68 -10.14
C GLU A 1185 -19.42 -36.34 -8.65
N ILE A 1186 -20.26 -35.39 -8.23
CA ILE A 1186 -20.39 -35.00 -6.81
C ILE A 1186 -21.01 -36.14 -6.00
N ILE A 1187 -22.06 -36.81 -6.50
CA ILE A 1187 -22.67 -37.95 -5.79
C ILE A 1187 -21.69 -39.12 -5.68
N ALA A 1188 -20.87 -39.38 -6.69
CA ALA A 1188 -19.80 -40.39 -6.62
C ALA A 1188 -18.82 -40.06 -5.48
N ALA A 1189 -18.39 -38.80 -5.37
CA ALA A 1189 -17.50 -38.35 -4.30
C ALA A 1189 -18.12 -38.50 -2.90
N THR A 1190 -19.40 -38.19 -2.73
CA THR A 1190 -20.08 -38.37 -1.43
C THR A 1190 -20.15 -39.84 -0.99
N LYS A 1191 -20.12 -40.78 -1.94
CA LYS A 1191 -20.17 -42.22 -1.70
C LYS A 1191 -18.78 -42.87 -1.59
N SER A 1192 -17.70 -42.13 -1.84
CA SER A 1192 -16.33 -42.64 -1.84
C SER A 1192 -15.65 -42.48 -0.49
N ALA A 1193 -14.88 -43.50 -0.08
CA ALA A 1193 -13.93 -43.40 1.04
C ALA A 1193 -12.53 -42.95 0.61
N LYS A 1194 -12.30 -42.76 -0.70
CA LYS A 1194 -11.06 -42.21 -1.26
C LYS A 1194 -11.29 -40.79 -1.78
N PRO A 1195 -10.27 -39.91 -1.80
CA PRO A 1195 -10.39 -38.60 -2.43
C PRO A 1195 -10.83 -38.73 -3.90
N HIS A 1196 -11.91 -38.04 -4.26
CA HIS A 1196 -12.35 -37.90 -5.65
C HIS A 1196 -11.88 -36.55 -6.17
N TRP A 1197 -10.66 -36.51 -6.71
CA TRP A 1197 -9.95 -35.26 -6.96
C TRP A 1197 -10.69 -34.29 -7.89
N GLU A 1198 -11.34 -34.81 -8.92
CA GLU A 1198 -12.10 -33.98 -9.87
C GLU A 1198 -13.35 -33.36 -9.22
N ALA A 1199 -14.21 -34.16 -8.58
CA ALA A 1199 -15.29 -33.65 -7.74
C ALA A 1199 -14.84 -32.61 -6.70
N LEU A 1200 -13.70 -32.82 -6.02
CA LEU A 1200 -13.17 -31.85 -5.05
C LEU A 1200 -12.72 -30.54 -5.73
N ARG A 1201 -12.12 -30.60 -6.94
CA ARG A 1201 -11.79 -29.43 -7.79
C ARG A 1201 -13.06 -28.67 -8.20
N ILE A 1202 -14.09 -29.40 -8.59
CA ILE A 1202 -15.40 -28.84 -8.94
C ILE A 1202 -15.98 -28.12 -7.72
N ILE A 1203 -16.00 -28.77 -6.55
CA ILE A 1203 -16.45 -28.12 -5.30
C ILE A 1203 -15.66 -26.83 -5.06
N ALA A 1204 -14.34 -26.87 -5.12
CA ALA A 1204 -13.50 -25.68 -4.91
C ALA A 1204 -13.84 -24.52 -5.88
N SER A 1205 -14.22 -24.84 -7.12
CA SER A 1205 -14.57 -23.86 -8.15
C SER A 1205 -16.01 -23.31 -8.05
N HIS A 1206 -16.80 -23.77 -7.08
CA HIS A 1206 -18.21 -23.38 -6.92
C HIS A 1206 -18.55 -22.82 -5.53
N GLN A 1207 -17.53 -22.42 -4.77
CA GLN A 1207 -17.73 -21.81 -3.44
C GLN A 1207 -18.04 -20.31 -3.54
N TYR A 1208 -17.42 -19.63 -4.51
CA TYR A 1208 -17.62 -18.21 -4.75
C TYR A 1208 -17.66 -17.88 -6.24
N HIS A 1209 -18.46 -16.89 -6.65
CA HIS A 1209 -18.55 -16.50 -8.06
C HIS A 1209 -17.22 -15.89 -8.53
N GLY A 1210 -16.76 -16.29 -9.71
CA GLY A 1210 -15.49 -15.84 -10.31
C GLY A 1210 -14.24 -16.62 -9.86
N VAL A 1211 -14.39 -17.64 -9.01
CA VAL A 1211 -13.26 -18.43 -8.49
C VAL A 1211 -13.22 -19.81 -9.14
N THR A 1212 -12.08 -20.18 -9.72
CA THR A 1212 -11.92 -21.46 -10.43
C THR A 1212 -10.59 -22.13 -10.15
N PHE A 1213 -10.62 -23.46 -10.11
CA PHE A 1213 -9.46 -24.34 -10.07
C PHE A 1213 -9.34 -25.09 -11.39
N PHE A 1214 -8.25 -24.84 -12.11
CA PHE A 1214 -7.97 -25.48 -13.39
C PHE A 1214 -7.40 -26.89 -13.20
N ARG A 1215 -7.64 -27.79 -14.16
CA ARG A 1215 -7.06 -29.13 -14.14
C ARG A 1215 -5.54 -29.08 -14.26
N ALA A 1216 -4.87 -29.81 -13.39
CA ALA A 1216 -3.44 -30.07 -13.51
C ALA A 1216 -3.21 -31.39 -14.26
N ASP A 1217 -1.98 -31.63 -14.75
CA ASP A 1217 -1.60 -32.91 -15.38
C ASP A 1217 -1.69 -34.11 -14.41
N VAL A 1218 -1.77 -33.82 -13.10
CA VAL A 1218 -1.98 -34.81 -12.04
C VAL A 1218 -3.10 -34.32 -11.13
N ASP A 1219 -4.19 -35.08 -11.00
CA ASP A 1219 -5.44 -34.61 -10.40
C ASP A 1219 -5.31 -34.01 -9.00
N HIS A 1220 -4.51 -34.61 -8.11
CA HIS A 1220 -4.34 -34.10 -6.74
C HIS A 1220 -3.66 -32.73 -6.69
N LYS A 1221 -2.90 -32.36 -7.74
CA LYS A 1221 -2.28 -31.03 -7.86
C LYS A 1221 -3.30 -29.95 -8.23
N SER A 1222 -4.48 -30.30 -8.74
CA SER A 1222 -5.56 -29.33 -9.05
C SER A 1222 -6.09 -28.60 -7.80
N LEU A 1223 -5.83 -29.13 -6.60
CA LEU A 1223 -6.18 -28.53 -5.30
C LEU A 1223 -4.95 -28.08 -4.50
N THR A 1224 -3.79 -28.05 -5.15
CA THR A 1224 -2.57 -27.53 -4.58
C THR A 1224 -2.35 -26.12 -5.10
N LEU A 1225 -2.23 -25.14 -4.19
CA LEU A 1225 -1.89 -23.77 -4.56
C LEU A 1225 -0.38 -23.54 -4.38
N GLU A 1226 0.28 -23.13 -5.46
CA GLU A 1226 1.67 -22.67 -5.46
C GLU A 1226 1.72 -21.24 -6.05
N PRO A 1227 1.97 -20.20 -5.22
CA PRO A 1227 2.07 -18.83 -5.70
C PRO A 1227 3.28 -18.64 -6.61
N LYS A 1228 3.11 -17.86 -7.69
CA LYS A 1228 4.25 -17.27 -8.39
C LYS A 1228 4.96 -16.30 -7.45
N VAL A 1229 6.27 -16.46 -7.31
CA VAL A 1229 7.10 -15.60 -6.45
C VAL A 1229 7.14 -14.18 -7.04
N ARG A 1230 6.57 -13.22 -6.32
CA ARG A 1230 6.49 -11.80 -6.69
C ARG A 1230 6.55 -10.89 -5.46
N ALA A 1231 6.42 -9.58 -5.62
CA ALA A 1231 6.31 -8.67 -4.46
C ALA A 1231 5.01 -8.95 -3.67
N VAL A 1232 5.08 -8.91 -2.34
CA VAL A 1232 3.97 -9.18 -1.41
C VAL A 1232 3.91 -8.10 -0.34
N ALA A 1233 2.70 -7.59 -0.06
CA ALA A 1233 2.43 -6.66 1.04
C ALA A 1233 2.05 -7.43 2.32
N VAL A 1234 3.03 -7.71 3.18
CA VAL A 1234 2.81 -8.58 4.35
C VAL A 1234 2.00 -7.88 5.47
N GLY A 1235 2.15 -6.57 5.65
CA GLY A 1235 1.65 -5.87 6.84
C GLY A 1235 0.13 -5.81 6.97
N SER A 1236 -0.56 -5.40 5.90
CA SER A 1236 -2.03 -5.37 5.84
C SER A 1236 -2.62 -6.77 6.01
N SER A 1237 -2.01 -7.80 5.42
CA SER A 1237 -2.55 -9.16 5.37
C SER A 1237 -2.74 -9.81 6.74
N TYR A 1238 -1.67 -9.89 7.54
CA TYR A 1238 -1.66 -10.72 8.74
C TYR A 1238 -2.62 -10.19 9.83
N ASN A 1239 -2.72 -8.86 9.98
CA ASN A 1239 -3.66 -8.27 10.92
C ASN A 1239 -5.11 -8.27 10.41
N GLN A 1240 -5.32 -8.18 9.08
CA GLN A 1240 -6.66 -8.20 8.47
C GLN A 1240 -7.27 -9.59 8.39
N THR A 1241 -6.51 -10.66 8.11
CA THR A 1241 -7.07 -12.03 8.04
C THR A 1241 -7.49 -12.57 9.41
N GLN A 1242 -7.13 -11.87 10.50
CA GLN A 1242 -7.42 -12.26 11.88
C GLN A 1242 -8.53 -11.44 12.53
N GLN A 1243 -8.98 -10.38 11.87
CA GLN A 1243 -10.20 -9.63 12.21
C GLN A 1243 -11.34 -10.18 11.38
#